data_AF-A0A1H9B4C4-F1
#
_entry.id   AF-A0A1H9B4C4-F1
#
_cell.length_a   1.000
_cell.length_b   1.000
_cell.length_c   1.000
_cell.angle_alpha   90.00
_cell.angle_beta   90.00
_cell.angle_gamma   90.00
#
_symmetry.space_group_name_H-M   'P 1'
#
loop_
_entity.id
_entity.type
_entity.pdbx_description
1 polymer ?
#
loop_
_entity_poly.entity_id
_entity_poly.type
_entity_poly.pdbx_seq_one_letter_code
_entity_poly.pdbx_strand_id
1 'polypeptide(L)'
;MLDYIREHQLNIMLILIGVCLTTSVFAFSATALTRKRRLSLFLMESYSVILLMSDRLAYLHHGDASVFGYWIVRITNFMIFFMVLMMIHAFNLYLADLIKNECGRGKTPKSIIFVEVFVSFGTLLLICSQFTGLYYTFDENNAYQRAPLFSVSYVFPIIAIVVQLISIIIYCRSLKPRIFVLLVLFPALSVVASIVQLKVYGISITHMTMVGISILLFVFAIVETREKVERANRIEIDYLKEEQKALHRLFEQTVTAMVNAIDSKDPYTHGHSTRVAEYSRRIAELDGMSREDCEKVYYSALLHDVGKIGVSDTIIRKEGKLTDEEYDEIKTHPEKGEAILNSITEYPYLSIAARHHHERYDGRGYPDKLKGEDIPKIARIVAVADAYDAMTSMRSYRDAIPQQKVREEIIKCSGTQFDPVYAKYMQHLIDIDTEYQMREKAEVKELGGKNELSCNEFRDNISEGILINTKTVKIRIKCAPLGDNKEEMGVPGFVLFDSLDGRIYDDEMREEMNYFEYGVVRFDGNTHTDGARLMKTEIQEKSNHSWNNLNKVTAILNKNYAEYFVEAVRFKDHAQIKISNNDQTIINIIALPDNTRYFYLGLTGENCVISDVQIEQTSDLADEKTIPRIAEEISFIKGEPEGVIPNVQIDGYRTESTSGIRITDGLHIRFHTKSLPTARLVWHCPFIVIYSSDDKELQGKNYHEYALIRLDGENWDNEDESENEIIVDKNDDFKGWDEWKHLNKTGMDIDISFSREENVITTITENAGIYIKNVTTLSSPNKEVYVALTGDQCALTNINIT
;
A
#
# COMPACT_ATOMS: atom_id res chain seq x y z
N MET A 1 -11.70 23.63 63.20
CA MET A 1 -10.53 23.40 62.31
C MET A 1 -9.23 23.31 63.11
N LEU A 2 -8.85 24.31 63.92
CA LEU A 2 -7.64 24.22 64.75
C LEU A 2 -7.70 23.08 65.79
N ASP A 3 -8.87 22.80 66.37
CA ASP A 3 -9.02 21.70 67.33
C ASP A 3 -8.85 20.32 66.66
N TYR A 4 -9.38 20.16 65.44
CA TYR A 4 -9.17 18.96 64.61
C TYR A 4 -7.69 18.74 64.29
N ILE A 5 -6.96 19.81 63.92
CA ILE A 5 -5.52 19.73 63.68
C ILE A 5 -4.80 19.38 64.98
N ARG A 6 -5.18 19.96 66.12
CA ARG A 6 -4.55 19.68 67.41
C ARG A 6 -4.69 18.20 67.81
N GLU A 7 -5.86 17.62 67.58
CA GLU A 7 -6.16 16.21 67.87
C GLU A 7 -5.42 15.23 66.95
N HIS A 8 -5.26 15.58 65.67
CA HIS A 8 -4.69 14.67 64.67
C HIS A 8 -3.28 15.01 64.18
N GLN A 9 -2.63 16.07 64.66
CA GLN A 9 -1.33 16.53 64.16
C GLN A 9 -0.25 15.43 64.19
N LEU A 10 -0.20 14.59 65.23
CA LEU A 10 0.80 13.52 65.34
C LEU A 10 0.61 12.44 64.27
N ASN A 11 -0.63 12.20 63.84
CA ASN A 11 -0.96 11.27 62.76
C ASN A 11 -0.65 11.91 61.40
N ILE A 12 -0.96 13.20 61.22
CA ILE A 12 -0.62 13.95 60.00
C ILE A 12 0.90 13.99 59.80
N MET A 13 1.67 14.26 60.85
CA MET A 13 3.14 14.21 60.82
C MET A 13 3.65 12.83 60.42
N LEU A 14 3.07 11.75 60.97
CA LEU A 14 3.46 10.38 60.64
C LEU A 14 3.21 10.05 59.15
N ILE A 15 2.06 10.47 58.61
CA ILE A 15 1.74 10.29 57.19
C ILE A 15 2.74 11.06 56.31
N LEU A 16 3.00 12.34 56.63
CA LEU A 16 3.96 13.16 55.89
C LEU A 16 5.38 12.59 55.95
N ILE A 17 5.81 12.04 57.10
CA ILE A 17 7.10 11.34 57.22
C ILE A 17 7.15 10.14 56.26
N GLY A 18 6.10 9.34 56.19
CA GLY A 18 6.01 8.21 55.25
C GLY A 18 6.14 8.66 53.80
N VAL A 19 5.41 9.72 53.41
CA VAL A 19 5.51 10.30 52.06
C VAL A 19 6.93 10.81 51.78
N CYS A 20 7.52 11.59 52.68
CA CYS A 20 8.89 12.11 52.51
C CYS A 20 9.95 11.00 52.43
N LEU A 21 9.78 9.90 53.17
CA LEU A 21 10.69 8.75 53.08
C LEU A 21 10.62 8.14 51.67
N THR A 22 9.41 7.96 51.12
CA THR A 22 9.23 7.43 49.77
C THR A 22 9.76 8.38 48.70
N THR A 23 9.46 9.68 48.77
CA THR A 23 9.95 10.69 47.83
C THR A 23 11.46 10.84 47.92
N SER A 24 12.08 10.72 49.10
CA SER A 24 13.54 10.74 49.26
C SER A 24 14.21 9.58 48.52
N VAL A 25 13.66 8.36 48.59
CA VAL A 25 14.16 7.21 47.83
C VAL A 25 14.04 7.44 46.32
N PHE A 26 12.90 7.95 45.86
CA PHE A 26 12.72 8.31 44.44
C PHE A 26 13.63 9.45 43.99
N ALA A 27 13.87 10.45 44.85
CA ALA A 27 14.79 11.54 44.57
C ALA A 27 16.21 11.01 44.37
N PHE A 28 16.64 10.04 45.17
CA PHE A 28 17.96 9.43 45.04
C PHE A 28 18.12 8.66 43.72
N SER A 29 17.08 7.94 43.28
CA SER A 29 17.11 7.11 42.06
C SER A 29 16.78 7.86 40.77
N ALA A 30 16.31 9.11 40.83
CA ALA A 30 15.93 9.91 39.66
C ALA A 30 17.14 10.28 38.78
N THR A 31 17.48 9.42 37.83
CA THR A 31 18.59 9.61 36.87
C THR A 31 18.33 10.72 35.84
N ALA A 32 17.06 11.06 35.61
CA ALA A 32 16.67 12.12 34.67
C ALA A 32 17.00 13.54 35.15
N LEU A 33 17.33 13.72 36.44
CA LEU A 33 17.69 15.01 37.04
C LEU A 33 19.20 15.23 37.07
N THR A 34 19.64 16.49 37.03
CA THR A 34 21.06 16.83 37.22
C THR A 34 21.53 16.36 38.60
N ARG A 35 22.81 15.96 38.72
CA ARG A 35 23.37 15.48 40.00
C ARG A 35 23.13 16.47 41.16
N LYS A 36 23.21 17.77 40.89
CA LYS A 36 22.98 18.82 41.90
C LYS A 36 21.51 18.94 42.28
N ARG A 37 20.59 18.97 41.30
CA ARG A 37 19.16 19.03 41.57
C ARG A 37 18.65 17.79 42.30
N ARG A 38 19.14 16.62 41.89
CA ARG A 38 18.89 15.34 42.54
C ARG A 38 19.31 15.36 44.01
N LEU A 39 20.52 15.85 44.28
CA LEU A 39 21.03 15.99 45.64
C LEU A 39 20.19 17.00 46.46
N SER A 40 19.85 18.16 45.91
CA SER A 40 19.06 19.17 46.63
C SER A 40 17.67 18.65 47.01
N LEU A 41 16.97 17.98 46.10
CA LEU A 41 15.65 17.39 46.37
C LEU A 41 15.75 16.24 47.38
N PHE A 42 16.76 15.37 47.25
CA PHE A 42 17.03 14.32 48.24
C PHE A 42 17.24 14.92 49.64
N LEU A 43 18.09 15.94 49.75
CA LEU A 43 18.36 16.62 51.02
C LEU A 43 17.10 17.29 51.59
N MET A 44 16.29 17.97 50.77
CA MET A 44 15.02 18.55 51.21
C MET A 44 14.11 17.49 51.83
N GLU A 45 13.88 16.37 51.14
CA GLU A 45 12.98 15.31 51.64
C GLU A 45 13.57 14.58 52.86
N SER A 46 14.88 14.32 52.90
CA SER A 46 15.53 13.72 54.07
C SER A 46 15.49 14.66 55.30
N TYR A 47 15.69 15.96 55.12
CA TYR A 47 15.55 16.94 56.20
C TYR A 47 14.10 17.08 56.66
N SER A 48 13.12 16.93 55.76
CA SER A 48 11.68 16.94 56.10
C SER A 48 11.33 15.78 57.04
N VAL A 49 11.88 14.59 56.78
CA VAL A 49 11.72 13.42 57.65
C VAL A 49 12.27 13.69 59.04
N ILE A 50 13.51 14.18 59.13
CA ILE A 50 14.17 14.44 60.43
C ILE A 50 13.44 15.55 61.20
N LEU A 51 13.01 16.61 60.51
CA LEU A 51 12.26 17.71 61.11
C LEU A 51 10.95 17.23 61.73
N LEU A 52 10.09 16.56 60.96
CA LEU A 52 8.80 16.09 61.46
C LEU A 52 8.94 15.00 62.51
N MET A 53 9.95 14.13 62.40
CA MET A 53 10.21 13.11 63.42
C MET A 53 10.66 13.75 64.74
N SER A 54 11.55 14.75 64.68
CA SER A 54 11.99 15.50 65.86
C SER A 54 10.83 16.25 66.50
N ASP A 55 10.02 16.92 65.69
CA ASP A 55 8.85 17.66 66.13
C ASP A 55 7.82 16.75 66.78
N ARG A 56 7.49 15.61 66.15
CA ARG A 56 6.58 14.60 66.70
C ARG A 56 7.07 14.04 68.04
N LEU A 57 8.37 13.74 68.16
CA LEU A 57 8.97 13.24 69.40
C LEU A 57 8.98 14.30 70.51
N ALA A 58 9.18 15.58 70.17
CA ALA A 58 9.11 16.69 71.13
C ALA A 58 7.70 16.81 71.75
N TYR A 59 6.64 16.57 70.97
CA TYR A 59 5.26 16.55 71.48
C TYR A 59 4.96 15.30 72.32
N LEU A 60 5.44 14.12 71.92
CA LEU A 60 5.16 12.86 72.63
C LEU A 60 5.82 12.78 74.02
N HIS A 61 7.01 13.34 74.17
CA HIS A 61 7.78 13.31 75.43
C HIS A 61 7.69 14.63 76.21
N HIS A 62 6.75 15.50 75.85
CA HIS A 62 6.55 16.77 76.55
C HIS A 62 6.14 16.51 78.01
N GLY A 63 6.90 17.06 78.97
CA GLY A 63 6.64 16.88 80.41
C GLY A 63 7.08 15.52 80.97
N ASP A 64 7.80 14.70 80.19
CA ASP A 64 8.40 13.45 80.68
C ASP A 64 9.70 13.76 81.45
N ALA A 65 9.65 13.56 82.76
CA ALA A 65 10.77 13.78 83.68
C ALA A 65 11.73 12.57 83.79
N SER A 66 11.52 11.49 83.02
CA SER A 66 12.45 10.37 82.98
C SER A 66 13.82 10.79 82.41
N VAL A 67 14.88 10.02 82.71
CA VAL A 67 16.22 10.25 82.14
C VAL A 67 16.16 10.26 80.60
N PHE A 68 15.32 9.41 80.02
CA PHE A 68 15.08 9.38 78.58
C PHE A 68 14.37 10.65 78.08
N GLY A 69 13.29 11.05 78.77
CA GLY A 69 12.54 12.30 78.52
C GLY A 69 13.42 13.55 78.55
N TYR A 70 14.34 13.64 79.52
CA TYR A 70 15.28 14.75 79.66
C TYR A 70 16.16 14.93 78.41
N TRP A 71 16.76 13.84 77.92
CA TRP A 71 17.65 13.90 76.75
C TRP A 71 16.87 14.08 75.44
N ILE A 72 15.77 13.35 75.26
CA ILE A 72 15.04 13.37 73.99
C ILE A 72 14.44 14.74 73.69
N VAL A 73 13.86 15.42 74.70
CA VAL A 73 13.25 16.74 74.53
C VAL A 73 14.28 17.80 74.14
N ARG A 74 15.50 17.74 74.69
CA ARG A 74 16.58 18.68 74.36
C ARG A 74 17.13 18.45 72.96
N ILE A 75 17.39 17.19 72.60
CA ILE A 75 17.88 16.81 71.28
C ILE A 75 16.85 17.18 70.22
N THR A 76 15.57 16.84 70.42
CA THR A 76 14.53 17.11 69.43
C THR A 76 14.27 18.59 69.23
N ASN A 77 14.23 19.39 70.30
CA ASN A 77 14.09 20.85 70.18
C ASN A 77 15.28 21.50 69.46
N PHE A 78 16.52 21.07 69.73
CA PHE A 78 17.67 21.50 68.94
C PHE A 78 17.52 21.12 67.46
N MET A 79 17.14 19.88 67.19
CA MET A 79 16.96 19.36 65.84
C MET A 79 15.85 20.08 65.08
N ILE A 80 14.77 20.52 65.73
CA ILE A 80 13.70 21.32 65.10
C ILE A 80 14.26 22.62 64.52
N PHE A 81 14.94 23.44 65.33
CA PHE A 81 15.50 24.72 64.85
C PHE A 81 16.61 24.50 63.82
N PHE A 82 17.43 23.47 64.04
CA PHE A 82 18.52 23.12 63.12
C PHE A 82 17.97 22.69 61.75
N MET A 83 16.96 21.81 61.73
CA MET A 83 16.40 21.29 60.48
C MET A 83 15.60 22.34 59.70
N VAL A 84 15.01 23.34 60.35
CA VAL A 84 14.42 24.49 59.63
C VAL A 84 15.50 25.26 58.85
N LEU A 85 16.67 25.48 59.44
CA LEU A 85 17.81 26.12 58.75
C LEU A 85 18.35 25.21 57.63
N MET A 86 18.44 23.90 57.86
CA MET A 86 18.87 22.94 56.83
C MET A 86 17.86 22.83 55.68
N MET A 87 16.56 23.00 55.93
CA MET A 87 15.54 23.05 54.88
C MET A 87 15.72 24.28 53.99
N ILE A 88 15.95 25.45 54.61
CA ILE A 88 16.22 26.69 53.88
C ILE A 88 17.48 26.53 53.02
N HIS A 89 18.53 25.90 53.57
CA HIS A 89 19.75 25.57 52.82
C HIS A 89 19.47 24.64 51.63
N ALA A 90 18.76 23.53 51.83
CA ALA A 90 18.46 22.58 50.76
C ALA A 90 17.61 23.21 49.64
N PHE A 91 16.64 24.05 49.99
CA PHE A 91 15.88 24.84 49.03
C PHE A 91 16.74 25.90 48.33
N ASN A 92 17.71 26.51 49.03
CA ASN A 92 18.67 27.45 48.46
C ASN A 92 19.56 26.78 47.39
N LEU A 93 20.01 25.55 47.64
CA LEU A 93 20.76 24.75 46.68
C LEU A 93 19.92 24.39 45.45
N TYR A 94 18.64 24.06 45.65
CA TYR A 94 17.70 23.81 44.56
C TYR A 94 17.51 25.07 43.69
N LEU A 95 17.28 26.22 44.33
CA LEU A 95 17.11 27.51 43.64
C LEU A 95 18.38 27.95 42.92
N ALA A 96 19.56 27.69 43.48
CA ALA A 96 20.85 27.97 42.86
C ALA A 96 21.03 27.21 41.53
N ASP A 97 20.69 25.92 41.51
CA ASP A 97 20.75 25.10 40.29
C ASP A 97 19.74 25.57 39.24
N LEU A 98 18.51 25.85 39.67
CA LEU A 98 17.43 26.30 38.79
C LEU A 98 17.74 27.63 38.11
N ILE A 99 18.20 28.62 38.87
CA ILE A 99 18.57 29.94 38.32
C ILE A 99 19.76 29.81 37.35
N LYS A 100 20.72 28.94 37.68
CA LYS A 100 21.92 28.75 36.85
C LYS A 100 21.58 28.10 35.51
N ASN A 101 20.80 27.03 35.53
CA ASN A 101 20.61 26.14 34.38
C ASN A 101 19.33 26.44 33.58
N GLU A 102 18.25 26.91 34.22
CA GLU A 102 16.95 27.11 33.55
C GLU A 102 16.56 28.58 33.38
N CYS A 103 17.03 29.47 34.25
CA CYS A 103 16.79 30.91 34.11
C CYS A 103 17.87 31.64 33.27
N GLY A 104 18.76 30.90 32.59
CA GLY A 104 19.70 31.46 31.60
C GLY A 104 20.81 32.36 32.14
N ARG A 105 21.09 32.35 33.45
CA ARG A 105 22.07 33.26 34.08
C ARG A 105 23.51 32.72 34.09
N GLY A 106 23.70 31.40 34.04
CA GLY A 106 25.02 30.73 34.04
C GLY A 106 25.85 30.87 35.33
N LYS A 107 25.51 31.82 36.22
CA LYS A 107 26.15 32.07 37.54
C LYS A 107 25.11 32.19 38.65
N THR A 108 25.51 31.86 39.88
CA THR A 108 24.67 31.98 41.08
C THR A 108 24.57 33.44 41.54
N PRO A 109 23.36 33.99 41.76
CA PRO A 109 23.18 35.36 42.23
C PRO A 109 23.81 35.61 43.61
N LYS A 110 24.24 36.85 43.87
CA LYS A 110 24.77 37.27 45.18
C LYS A 110 23.76 37.08 46.32
N SER A 111 22.46 37.20 46.05
CA SER A 111 21.40 36.99 47.04
C SER A 111 21.34 35.55 47.55
N ILE A 112 21.56 34.57 46.67
CA ILE A 112 21.61 33.13 47.03
C ILE A 112 22.85 32.81 47.87
N ILE A 113 24.00 33.41 47.53
CA ILE A 113 25.24 33.30 48.31
C ILE A 113 25.06 33.94 49.69
N PHE A 114 24.40 35.11 49.75
CA PHE A 114 24.09 35.77 51.01
C PHE A 114 23.24 34.89 51.93
N VAL A 115 22.18 34.26 51.40
CA VAL A 115 21.34 33.33 52.17
C VAL A 115 22.16 32.18 52.75
N GLU A 116 23.09 31.63 51.99
CA GLU A 116 23.95 30.52 52.43
C GLU A 116 24.86 30.91 53.61
N VAL A 117 25.53 32.05 53.49
CA VAL A 117 26.38 32.61 54.56
C VAL A 117 25.53 32.95 55.79
N PHE A 118 24.34 33.51 55.56
CA PHE A 118 23.41 33.86 56.61
C PHE A 118 22.94 32.61 57.37
N VAL A 119 22.42 31.58 56.68
CA VAL A 119 22.01 30.31 57.30
C VAL A 119 23.14 29.66 58.11
N SER A 120 24.38 29.71 57.61
CA SER A 120 25.56 29.22 58.33
C SER A 120 25.78 29.97 59.65
N PHE A 121 25.64 31.30 59.65
CA PHE A 121 25.74 32.12 60.85
C PHE A 121 24.60 31.85 61.85
N GLY A 122 23.37 31.68 61.37
CA GLY A 122 22.22 31.31 62.22
C GLY A 122 22.41 29.96 62.90
N THR A 123 23.02 29.00 62.19
CA THR A 123 23.37 27.69 62.73
C THR A 123 24.39 27.81 63.86
N LEU A 124 25.41 28.65 63.70
CA LEU A 124 26.40 28.90 64.74
C LEU A 124 25.75 29.53 65.99
N LEU A 125 24.85 30.50 65.81
CA LEU A 125 24.11 31.09 66.92
C LEU A 125 23.22 30.08 67.65
N LEU A 126 22.58 29.16 66.90
CA LEU A 126 21.78 28.09 67.49
C LEU A 126 22.63 27.14 68.36
N ILE A 127 23.86 26.83 67.93
CA ILE A 127 24.81 26.03 68.71
C ILE A 127 25.22 26.77 69.97
N CYS A 128 25.59 28.06 69.87
CA CYS A 128 25.93 28.89 71.03
C CYS A 128 24.77 28.98 72.03
N SER A 129 23.54 29.03 71.53
CA SER A 129 22.32 29.05 72.34
C SER A 129 22.19 27.85 73.28
N GLN A 130 22.73 26.67 72.91
CA GLN A 130 22.69 25.48 73.76
C GLN A 130 23.49 25.63 75.05
N PHE A 131 24.56 26.43 75.04
CA PHE A 131 25.42 26.65 76.20
C PHE A 131 25.00 27.87 77.03
N THR A 132 24.26 28.79 76.42
CA THR A 132 23.95 30.11 76.99
C THR A 132 22.48 30.29 77.34
N GLY A 133 21.60 29.39 76.89
CA GLY A 133 20.15 29.49 77.11
C GLY A 133 19.50 30.66 76.37
N LEU A 134 20.10 31.12 75.25
CA LEU A 134 19.66 32.33 74.55
C LEU A 134 18.24 32.21 73.95
N TYR A 135 17.89 31.05 73.40
CA TYR A 135 16.61 30.87 72.69
C TYR A 135 15.55 30.20 73.55
N TYR A 136 15.92 29.16 74.29
CA TYR A 136 14.99 28.44 75.15
C TYR A 136 15.70 27.81 76.34
N THR A 137 14.92 27.55 77.38
CA THR A 137 15.33 26.86 78.60
C THR A 137 14.30 25.78 78.93
N PHE A 138 14.57 24.94 79.91
CA PHE A 138 13.64 23.93 80.40
C PHE A 138 13.51 24.05 81.91
N ASP A 139 12.31 23.87 82.42
CA ASP A 139 12.06 23.87 83.86
C ASP A 139 12.24 22.48 84.51
N GLU A 140 11.98 22.42 85.82
CA GLU A 140 12.14 21.22 86.65
C GLU A 140 11.25 20.05 86.19
N ASN A 141 10.16 20.33 85.46
CA ASN A 141 9.26 19.32 84.90
C ASN A 141 9.61 18.99 83.44
N ASN A 142 10.79 19.38 82.98
CA ASN A 142 11.24 19.22 81.60
C ASN A 142 10.29 19.90 80.59
N ALA A 143 9.56 20.93 81.02
CA ALA A 143 8.69 21.69 80.13
C ALA A 143 9.49 22.81 79.46
N TYR A 144 9.20 22.98 78.17
CA TYR A 144 9.86 23.96 77.31
C TYR A 144 9.48 25.39 77.71
N GLN A 145 10.47 26.24 77.98
CA GLN A 145 10.30 27.66 78.29
C GLN A 145 11.03 28.56 77.29
N ARG A 146 10.38 29.67 76.93
CA ARG A 146 10.92 30.65 75.98
C ARG A 146 11.88 31.60 76.72
N ALA A 147 13.11 31.71 76.23
CA ALA A 147 14.07 32.68 76.76
C ALA A 147 13.82 34.10 76.17
N PRO A 148 14.39 35.17 76.75
CA PRO A 148 14.14 36.55 76.31
C PRO A 148 14.47 36.82 74.83
N LEU A 149 15.45 36.11 74.24
CA LEU A 149 15.85 36.24 72.84
C LEU A 149 15.23 35.18 71.93
N PHE A 150 14.19 34.47 72.38
CA PHE A 150 13.47 33.48 71.57
C PHE A 150 12.94 34.03 70.24
N SER A 151 12.52 35.29 70.19
CA SER A 151 12.04 35.92 68.94
C SER A 151 13.10 35.93 67.83
N VAL A 152 14.40 35.99 68.18
CA VAL A 152 15.51 35.99 67.24
C VAL A 152 15.57 34.68 66.45
N SER A 153 15.18 33.54 67.05
CA SER A 153 15.20 32.24 66.37
C SER A 153 14.14 32.13 65.26
N TYR A 154 13.10 32.98 65.27
CA TYR A 154 12.11 33.08 64.19
C TYR A 154 12.46 34.15 63.16
N VAL A 155 13.03 35.27 63.59
CA VAL A 155 13.44 36.37 62.69
C VAL A 155 14.49 35.90 61.69
N PHE A 156 15.43 35.05 62.13
CA PHE A 156 16.54 34.61 61.30
C PHE A 156 16.10 33.75 60.10
N PRO A 157 15.33 32.66 60.25
CA PRO A 157 14.74 31.94 59.12
C PRO A 157 13.85 32.82 58.22
N ILE A 158 13.05 33.74 58.80
CA ILE A 158 12.15 34.61 58.02
C ILE A 158 12.94 35.53 57.08
N ILE A 159 14.03 36.14 57.54
CA ILE A 159 14.87 36.99 56.68
C ILE A 159 15.44 36.19 55.51
N ALA A 160 15.94 34.98 55.76
CA ALA A 160 16.46 34.11 54.70
C ALA A 160 15.37 33.76 53.66
N ILE A 161 14.17 33.39 54.13
CA ILE A 161 13.01 33.08 53.31
C ILE A 161 12.55 34.29 52.47
N VAL A 162 12.57 35.51 53.04
CA VAL A 162 12.24 36.74 52.32
C VAL A 162 13.26 37.03 51.21
N VAL A 163 14.56 36.85 51.47
CA VAL A 163 15.60 37.01 50.43
C VAL A 163 15.46 35.95 49.34
N GLN A 164 15.09 34.72 49.68
CA GLN A 164 14.76 33.67 48.70
C GLN A 164 13.53 34.06 47.86
N LEU A 165 12.45 34.55 48.48
CA LEU A 165 11.25 35.00 47.78
C LEU A 165 11.55 36.15 46.80
N ILE A 166 12.33 37.14 47.23
CA ILE A 166 12.79 38.23 46.34
C ILE A 166 13.61 37.67 45.18
N SER A 167 14.51 36.72 45.45
CA SER A 167 15.32 36.07 44.42
C SER A 167 14.46 35.31 43.40
N ILE A 168 13.41 34.62 43.85
CA ILE A 168 12.47 33.91 42.97
C ILE A 168 11.71 34.91 42.09
N ILE A 169 11.19 36.00 42.67
CA ILE A 169 10.45 37.02 41.93
C ILE A 169 11.33 37.73 40.89
N ILE A 170 12.62 37.93 41.17
CA ILE A 170 13.53 38.60 40.22
C ILE A 170 14.03 37.63 39.15
N TYR A 171 14.45 36.43 39.53
CA TYR A 171 15.21 35.54 38.65
C TYR A 171 14.39 34.41 38.03
N CYS A 172 13.25 34.02 38.60
CA CYS A 172 12.51 32.83 38.18
C CYS A 172 11.20 33.11 37.41
N ARG A 173 10.94 34.38 37.03
CA ARG A 173 9.73 34.75 36.25
C ARG A 173 9.64 34.11 34.86
N SER A 174 10.77 33.66 34.29
CA SER A 174 10.83 33.02 32.97
C SER A 174 10.43 31.54 33.00
N LEU A 175 10.25 30.94 34.17
CA LEU A 175 9.85 29.54 34.29
C LEU A 175 8.37 29.34 33.96
N LYS A 176 7.97 28.08 33.71
CA LYS A 176 6.56 27.72 33.52
C LYS A 176 5.72 28.23 34.72
N PRO A 177 4.52 28.80 34.50
CA PRO A 177 3.71 29.41 35.56
C PRO A 177 3.46 28.50 36.76
N ARG A 178 3.26 27.20 36.52
CA ARG A 178 3.05 26.19 37.57
C ARG A 178 4.24 26.08 38.53
N ILE A 179 5.46 26.06 37.99
CA ILE A 179 6.70 25.95 38.78
C ILE A 179 6.98 27.24 39.51
N PHE A 180 6.81 28.38 38.83
CA PHE A 180 6.98 29.69 39.45
C PHE A 180 6.04 29.88 40.65
N VAL A 181 4.77 29.52 40.52
CA VAL A 181 3.79 29.59 41.61
C VAL A 181 4.21 28.72 42.80
N LEU A 182 4.63 27.47 42.57
CA LEU A 182 5.08 26.58 43.65
C LEU A 182 6.34 27.09 44.36
N LEU A 183 7.30 27.62 43.59
CA LEU A 183 8.50 28.26 44.14
C LEU A 183 8.16 29.47 45.02
N VAL A 184 7.14 30.25 44.66
CA VAL A 184 6.66 31.39 45.47
C VAL A 184 5.88 30.92 46.69
N LEU A 185 5.06 29.86 46.56
CA LEU A 185 4.24 29.34 47.64
C LEU A 185 5.08 28.75 48.78
N PHE A 186 6.19 28.05 48.48
CA PHE A 186 7.08 27.47 49.49
C PHE A 186 7.53 28.48 50.56
N PRO A 187 8.19 29.60 50.22
CA PRO A 187 8.57 30.63 51.17
C PRO A 187 7.35 31.41 51.70
N ALA A 188 6.37 31.75 50.86
CA ALA A 188 5.25 32.60 51.27
C ALA A 188 4.34 31.93 52.31
N LEU A 189 3.94 30.67 52.08
CA LEU A 189 3.10 29.92 53.02
C LEU A 189 3.87 29.57 54.30
N SER A 190 5.18 29.36 54.23
CA SER A 190 6.02 29.13 55.43
C SER A 190 6.05 30.37 56.34
N VAL A 191 6.12 31.59 55.76
CA VAL A 191 6.03 32.84 56.52
C VAL A 191 4.63 33.02 57.13
N VAL A 192 3.57 32.79 56.35
CA VAL A 192 2.19 32.89 56.85
C VAL A 192 1.94 31.90 57.99
N ALA A 193 2.34 30.64 57.82
CA ALA A 193 2.23 29.61 58.85
C ALA A 193 3.00 29.98 60.12
N SER A 194 4.19 30.58 59.98
CA SER A 194 4.99 31.05 61.12
C SER A 194 4.29 32.17 61.90
N ILE A 195 3.64 33.11 61.22
CA ILE A 195 2.86 34.18 61.85
C ILE A 195 1.66 33.60 62.61
N VAL A 196 0.97 32.61 62.01
CA VAL A 196 -0.18 31.92 62.65
C VAL A 196 0.28 31.13 63.88
N GLN A 197 1.40 30.41 63.79
CA GLN A 197 1.96 29.60 64.87
C GLN A 197 2.33 30.43 66.12
N LEU A 198 2.67 31.72 65.97
CA LEU A 198 2.89 32.62 67.11
C LEU A 198 1.63 32.82 67.97
N LYS A 199 0.43 32.73 67.36
CA LYS A 199 -0.86 32.93 68.03
C LYS A 199 -1.53 31.63 68.50
N VAL A 200 -1.10 30.49 67.97
CA VAL A 200 -1.71 29.18 68.24
C VAL A 200 -0.69 28.29 68.94
N TYR A 201 -0.73 28.24 70.27
CA TYR A 201 0.15 27.40 71.06
C TYR A 201 -0.23 25.91 70.94
N GLY A 202 0.78 25.03 70.88
CA GLY A 202 0.61 23.58 70.88
C GLY A 202 0.27 22.93 69.52
N ILE A 203 0.42 23.64 68.40
CA ILE A 203 0.25 23.08 67.05
C ILE A 203 1.45 23.45 66.16
N SER A 204 2.02 22.46 65.46
CA SER A 204 3.14 22.68 64.54
C SER A 204 2.70 22.91 63.09
N ILE A 205 2.09 24.06 62.83
CA ILE A 205 1.56 24.39 61.50
C ILE A 205 2.70 24.72 60.53
N THR A 206 3.77 25.37 60.98
CA THR A 206 4.89 25.76 60.10
C THR A 206 5.62 24.56 59.54
N HIS A 207 5.98 23.57 60.37
CA HIS A 207 6.76 22.42 59.89
C HIS A 207 5.93 21.56 58.94
N MET A 208 4.67 21.27 59.27
CA MET A 208 3.76 20.52 58.40
C MET A 208 3.56 21.23 57.05
N THR A 209 3.43 22.56 57.05
CA THR A 209 3.26 23.37 55.83
C THR A 209 4.53 23.36 54.96
N MET A 210 5.69 23.55 55.57
CA MET A 210 6.98 23.55 54.87
C MET A 210 7.25 22.20 54.20
N VAL A 211 6.99 21.09 54.90
CA VAL A 211 7.14 19.74 54.35
C VAL A 211 6.09 19.44 53.26
N GLY A 212 4.83 19.81 53.48
CA GLY A 212 3.77 19.61 52.47
C GLY A 212 4.12 20.26 51.13
N ILE A 213 4.72 21.45 51.14
CA ILE A 213 5.13 22.14 49.90
C ILE A 213 6.45 21.56 49.34
N SER A 214 7.36 21.03 50.17
CA SER A 214 8.56 20.34 49.66
C SER A 214 8.19 19.13 48.80
N ILE A 215 7.23 18.33 49.27
CA ILE A 215 6.70 17.17 48.54
C ILE A 215 6.11 17.61 47.20
N LEU A 216 5.31 18.69 47.19
CA LEU A 216 4.74 19.21 45.94
C LEU A 216 5.84 19.66 44.97
N LEU A 217 6.85 20.40 45.44
CA LEU A 217 7.99 20.80 44.60
C LEU A 217 8.69 19.60 43.98
N PHE A 218 8.89 18.53 44.75
CA PHE A 218 9.48 17.29 44.25
C PHE A 218 8.65 16.64 43.14
N VAL A 219 7.35 16.43 43.37
CA VAL A 219 6.44 15.80 42.39
C VAL A 219 6.44 16.59 41.08
N PHE A 220 6.33 17.91 41.14
CA PHE A 220 6.31 18.74 39.93
C PHE A 220 7.65 18.76 39.19
N ALA A 221 8.78 18.72 39.90
CA ALA A 221 10.10 18.64 39.27
C ALA A 221 10.28 17.34 38.46
N ILE A 222 9.76 16.21 38.96
CA ILE A 222 9.79 14.94 38.25
C ILE A 222 8.88 14.97 37.02
N VAL A 223 7.62 15.41 37.18
CA VAL A 223 6.65 15.46 36.07
C VAL A 223 7.19 16.30 34.91
N GLU A 224 7.77 17.47 35.18
CA GLU A 224 8.32 18.33 34.14
C GLU A 224 9.51 17.68 33.41
N THR A 225 10.37 16.99 34.16
CA THR A 225 11.53 16.30 33.58
C THR A 225 11.06 15.18 32.65
N ARG A 226 10.02 14.45 33.03
CA ARG A 226 9.39 13.43 32.19
C ARG A 226 8.83 14.03 30.90
N GLU A 227 8.10 15.14 30.96
CA GLU A 227 7.58 15.83 29.76
C GLU A 227 8.71 16.23 28.80
N LYS A 228 9.84 16.72 29.32
CA LYS A 228 11.01 17.10 28.51
C LYS A 228 11.62 15.89 27.79
N VAL A 229 11.76 14.76 28.47
CA VAL A 229 12.30 13.51 27.90
C VAL A 229 11.35 12.92 26.85
N GLU A 230 10.05 12.84 27.13
CA GLU A 230 9.07 12.32 26.17
C GLU A 230 9.00 13.17 24.89
N ARG A 231 9.15 14.50 25.03
CA ARG A 231 9.21 15.41 23.87
C ARG A 231 10.49 15.19 23.05
N ALA A 232 11.63 15.04 23.69
CA ALA A 232 12.90 14.78 23.01
C ALA A 232 12.85 13.44 22.24
N ASN A 233 12.40 12.37 22.90
CA ASN A 233 12.25 11.06 22.26
C ASN A 233 11.28 11.08 21.08
N ARG A 234 10.17 11.84 21.18
CA ARG A 234 9.24 11.98 20.06
C ARG A 234 9.89 12.66 18.85
N ILE A 235 10.63 13.74 19.08
CA ILE A 235 11.36 14.45 18.01
C ILE A 235 12.40 13.52 17.37
N GLU A 236 13.11 12.73 18.18
CA GLU A 236 14.09 11.76 17.68
C GLU A 236 13.44 10.64 16.85
N ILE A 237 12.32 10.08 17.30
CA ILE A 237 11.56 9.07 16.55
C ILE A 237 11.03 9.65 15.23
N ASP A 238 10.48 10.86 15.26
CA ASP A 238 9.96 11.51 14.07
C ASP A 238 11.10 11.82 13.08
N TYR A 239 12.27 12.24 13.57
CA TYR A 239 13.47 12.44 12.76
C TYR A 239 13.95 11.14 12.10
N LEU A 240 14.07 10.05 12.86
CA LEU A 240 14.49 8.74 12.33
C LEU A 240 13.51 8.20 11.27
N LYS A 241 12.20 8.42 11.46
CA LYS A 241 11.19 8.04 10.47
C LYS A 241 11.32 8.83 9.16
N GLU A 242 11.55 10.14 9.26
CA GLU A 242 11.76 10.97 8.07
C GLU A 242 13.08 10.64 7.36
N GLU A 243 14.13 10.32 8.11
CA GLU A 243 15.41 9.84 7.57
C GLU A 243 15.23 8.49 6.84
N GLN A 244 14.52 7.54 7.44
CA GLN A 244 14.19 6.26 6.80
C GLN A 244 13.42 6.44 5.48
N LYS A 245 12.40 7.33 5.46
CA LYS A 245 11.68 7.66 4.24
C LYS A 245 12.55 8.36 3.20
N ALA A 246 13.49 9.21 3.63
CA ALA A 246 14.42 9.86 2.72
C ALA A 246 15.37 8.84 2.07
N LEU A 247 15.89 7.89 2.86
CA LEU A 247 16.73 6.79 2.35
C LEU A 247 15.97 5.90 1.36
N HIS A 248 14.73 5.51 1.69
CA HIS A 248 13.91 4.71 0.78
C HIS A 248 13.63 5.43 -0.54
N ARG A 249 13.25 6.72 -0.51
CA ARG A 249 13.06 7.53 -1.74
C ARG A 249 14.34 7.66 -2.55
N LEU A 250 15.50 7.84 -1.89
CA LEU A 250 16.78 7.90 -2.57
C LEU A 250 17.12 6.56 -3.25
N PHE A 251 16.81 5.44 -2.60
CA PHE A 251 16.95 4.12 -3.19
C PHE A 251 16.09 3.97 -4.45
N GLU A 252 14.78 4.26 -4.36
CA GLU A 252 13.87 4.20 -5.51
C GLU A 252 14.34 5.09 -6.68
N GLN A 253 14.77 6.31 -6.39
CA GLN A 253 15.31 7.24 -7.39
C GLN A 253 16.59 6.70 -8.03
N THR A 254 17.46 6.06 -7.25
CA THR A 254 18.71 5.47 -7.75
C THR A 254 18.44 4.26 -8.64
N VAL A 255 17.55 3.35 -8.20
CA VAL A 255 17.12 2.20 -9.00
C VAL A 255 16.48 2.68 -10.30
N THR A 256 15.57 3.65 -10.24
CA THR A 256 14.95 4.24 -11.43
C THR A 256 15.98 4.86 -12.38
N ALA A 257 16.98 5.56 -11.85
CA ALA A 257 18.06 6.11 -12.67
C ALA A 257 18.91 5.02 -13.34
N MET A 258 19.16 3.90 -12.66
CA MET A 258 19.85 2.73 -13.25
C MET A 258 19.02 2.11 -14.37
N VAL A 259 17.71 1.91 -14.16
CA VAL A 259 16.78 1.40 -15.19
C VAL A 259 16.80 2.30 -16.42
N ASN A 260 16.65 3.61 -16.23
CA ASN A 260 16.70 4.58 -17.33
C ASN A 260 18.04 4.54 -18.09
N ALA A 261 19.15 4.29 -17.39
CA ALA A 261 20.45 4.15 -18.03
C ALA A 261 20.54 2.87 -18.89
N ILE A 262 19.99 1.74 -18.41
CA ILE A 262 19.88 0.50 -19.19
C ILE A 262 19.02 0.73 -20.43
N ASP A 263 17.82 1.29 -20.26
CA ASP A 263 16.87 1.58 -21.35
C ASP A 263 17.44 2.56 -22.39
N SER A 264 18.31 3.50 -21.99
CA SER A 264 18.98 4.39 -22.94
C SER A 264 19.96 3.69 -23.88
N LYS A 265 20.46 2.52 -23.45
CA LYS A 265 21.43 1.73 -24.21
C LYS A 265 20.75 0.87 -25.28
N ASP A 266 19.58 0.34 -24.95
CA ASP A 266 18.74 -0.49 -25.80
C ASP A 266 17.40 0.23 -26.11
N PRO A 267 17.30 0.93 -27.26
CA PRO A 267 16.10 1.68 -27.64
C PRO A 267 14.82 0.82 -27.73
N TYR A 268 14.95 -0.50 -27.82
CA TYR A 268 13.82 -1.43 -27.96
C TYR A 268 13.32 -1.98 -26.62
N THR A 269 13.99 -1.69 -25.50
CA THR A 269 13.56 -2.13 -24.16
C THR A 269 12.98 -1.00 -23.32
N HIS A 270 12.57 0.13 -23.90
CA HIS A 270 12.05 1.24 -23.11
C HIS A 270 10.81 0.82 -22.28
N GLY A 271 10.93 0.87 -20.95
CA GLY A 271 9.89 0.43 -20.03
C GLY A 271 9.73 -1.09 -19.88
N HIS A 272 10.56 -1.90 -20.54
CA HIS A 272 10.59 -3.36 -20.43
C HIS A 272 10.80 -3.81 -18.98
N SER A 273 11.88 -3.32 -18.36
CA SER A 273 12.25 -3.67 -16.98
C SER A 273 11.11 -3.39 -15.99
N THR A 274 10.38 -2.29 -16.19
CA THR A 274 9.21 -1.92 -15.38
C THR A 274 8.05 -2.89 -15.59
N ARG A 275 7.74 -3.27 -16.83
CA ARG A 275 6.67 -4.25 -17.12
C ARG A 275 7.00 -5.62 -16.55
N VAL A 276 8.23 -6.11 -16.75
CA VAL A 276 8.72 -7.37 -16.17
C VAL A 276 8.61 -7.35 -14.64
N ALA A 277 8.97 -6.23 -14.00
CA ALA A 277 8.84 -6.08 -12.55
C ALA A 277 7.40 -6.13 -12.07
N GLU A 278 6.47 -5.47 -12.77
CA GLU A 278 5.04 -5.51 -12.46
C GLU A 278 4.44 -6.92 -12.64
N TYR A 279 4.78 -7.62 -13.73
CA TYR A 279 4.34 -9.01 -13.93
C TYR A 279 4.91 -9.95 -12.86
N SER A 280 6.19 -9.79 -12.53
CA SER A 280 6.85 -10.58 -11.48
C SER A 280 6.21 -10.37 -10.11
N ARG A 281 5.86 -9.12 -9.77
CA ARG A 281 5.15 -8.79 -8.51
C ARG A 281 3.78 -9.47 -8.46
N ARG A 282 3.01 -9.42 -9.54
CA ARG A 282 1.70 -10.09 -9.62
C ARG A 282 1.79 -11.61 -9.50
N ILE A 283 2.81 -12.23 -10.11
CA ILE A 283 3.06 -13.67 -9.94
C ILE A 283 3.40 -13.97 -8.47
N ALA A 284 4.23 -13.15 -7.82
CA ALA A 284 4.58 -13.33 -6.41
C ALA A 284 3.36 -13.17 -5.47
N GLU A 285 2.45 -12.25 -5.79
CA GLU A 285 1.18 -12.07 -5.09
C GLU A 285 0.29 -13.31 -5.21
N LEU A 286 0.17 -13.88 -6.42
CA LEU A 286 -0.58 -15.13 -6.67
C LEU A 286 0.03 -16.36 -5.98
N ASP A 287 1.34 -16.36 -5.80
CA ASP A 287 2.08 -17.40 -5.07
C ASP A 287 1.93 -17.28 -3.53
N GLY A 288 1.20 -16.27 -3.04
CA GLY A 288 0.93 -16.07 -1.61
C GLY A 288 2.11 -15.45 -0.83
N MET A 289 3.04 -14.78 -1.52
CA MET A 289 4.20 -14.16 -0.87
C MET A 289 3.79 -12.95 -0.02
N SER A 290 4.58 -12.67 1.02
CA SER A 290 4.36 -11.49 1.85
C SER A 290 4.58 -10.21 1.03
N ARG A 291 3.92 -9.10 1.40
CA ARG A 291 4.12 -7.80 0.72
C ARG A 291 5.59 -7.41 0.63
N GLU A 292 6.38 -7.68 1.67
CA GLU A 292 7.81 -7.38 1.68
C GLU A 292 8.56 -8.21 0.63
N ASP A 293 8.23 -9.49 0.48
CA ASP A 293 8.88 -10.36 -0.49
C ASP A 293 8.43 -10.08 -1.92
N CYS A 294 7.18 -9.64 -2.14
CA CYS A 294 6.73 -9.12 -3.43
C CYS A 294 7.53 -7.89 -3.87
N GLU A 295 7.86 -6.97 -2.95
CA GLU A 295 8.73 -5.83 -3.24
C GLU A 295 10.17 -6.27 -3.57
N LYS A 296 10.70 -7.31 -2.89
CA LYS A 296 12.01 -7.89 -3.23
C LYS A 296 12.00 -8.44 -4.65
N VAL A 297 10.97 -9.19 -5.03
CA VAL A 297 10.79 -9.71 -6.40
C VAL A 297 10.72 -8.55 -7.40
N TYR A 298 9.93 -7.51 -7.10
CA TYR A 298 9.79 -6.33 -7.94
C TYR A 298 11.13 -5.65 -8.24
N TYR A 299 11.90 -5.27 -7.22
CA TYR A 299 13.19 -4.60 -7.44
C TYR A 299 14.25 -5.51 -8.09
N SER A 300 14.21 -6.82 -7.81
CA SER A 300 15.10 -7.78 -8.46
C SER A 300 14.81 -7.91 -9.96
N ALA A 301 13.52 -8.01 -10.29
CA ALA A 301 13.04 -8.03 -11.67
C ALA A 301 13.36 -6.72 -12.39
N LEU A 302 13.23 -5.58 -11.72
CA LEU A 302 13.51 -4.28 -12.30
C LEU A 302 14.99 -4.10 -12.69
N LEU A 303 15.91 -4.78 -12.01
CA LEU A 303 17.36 -4.69 -12.24
C LEU A 303 17.96 -5.95 -12.88
N HIS A 304 17.14 -6.91 -13.32
CA HIS A 304 17.62 -8.20 -13.85
C HIS A 304 18.64 -8.04 -14.99
N ASP A 305 18.43 -7.01 -15.82
CA ASP A 305 19.18 -6.75 -17.03
C ASP A 305 20.34 -5.73 -16.88
N VAL A 306 20.66 -5.29 -15.65
CA VAL A 306 21.67 -4.22 -15.42
C VAL A 306 23.05 -4.55 -15.98
N GLY A 307 23.37 -5.83 -16.12
CA GLY A 307 24.62 -6.28 -16.72
C GLY A 307 24.78 -5.95 -18.20
N LYS A 308 23.69 -5.63 -18.92
CA LYS A 308 23.75 -5.17 -20.33
C LYS A 308 24.60 -3.90 -20.48
N ILE A 309 24.78 -3.11 -19.40
CA ILE A 309 25.72 -1.96 -19.37
C ILE A 309 27.15 -2.41 -19.72
N GLY A 310 27.55 -3.63 -19.40
CA GLY A 310 28.88 -4.17 -19.68
C GLY A 310 29.04 -4.93 -21.00
N VAL A 311 28.02 -4.97 -21.87
CA VAL A 311 28.08 -5.60 -23.21
C VAL A 311 28.31 -4.54 -24.30
N SER A 312 28.98 -4.86 -25.41
CA SER A 312 29.24 -3.88 -26.48
C SER A 312 27.97 -3.29 -27.10
N ASP A 313 27.95 -1.97 -27.33
CA ASP A 313 26.86 -1.25 -28.02
C ASP A 313 26.62 -1.79 -29.44
N THR A 314 27.69 -2.22 -30.12
CA THR A 314 27.61 -2.76 -31.48
C THR A 314 26.83 -4.07 -31.55
N ILE A 315 26.79 -4.82 -30.45
CA ILE A 315 26.08 -6.09 -30.33
C ILE A 315 24.63 -5.83 -29.92
N ILE A 316 24.41 -5.00 -28.89
CA ILE A 316 23.06 -4.67 -28.39
C ILE A 316 22.21 -4.02 -29.49
N ARG A 317 22.79 -3.13 -30.31
CA ARG A 317 22.06 -2.37 -31.34
C ARG A 317 22.04 -3.03 -32.71
N LYS A 318 22.46 -4.29 -32.84
CA LYS A 318 22.56 -4.95 -34.14
C LYS A 318 21.17 -5.24 -34.73
N GLU A 319 20.89 -4.68 -35.89
CA GLU A 319 19.70 -4.97 -36.68
C GLU A 319 19.91 -6.28 -37.47
N GLY A 320 19.72 -7.43 -36.81
CA GLY A 320 19.83 -8.75 -37.44
C GLY A 320 20.17 -9.88 -36.46
N LYS A 321 20.36 -11.09 -37.01
CA LYS A 321 20.79 -12.24 -36.20
C LYS A 321 22.21 -12.02 -35.69
N LEU A 322 22.42 -12.39 -34.43
CA LEU A 322 23.74 -12.44 -33.81
C LEU A 322 24.50 -13.67 -34.31
N THR A 323 25.82 -13.52 -34.42
CA THR A 323 26.75 -14.65 -34.56
C THR A 323 26.87 -15.39 -33.23
N ASP A 324 27.38 -16.62 -33.25
CA ASP A 324 27.54 -17.42 -32.03
C ASP A 324 28.47 -16.71 -31.03
N GLU A 325 29.53 -16.05 -31.51
CA GLU A 325 30.45 -15.28 -30.67
C GLU A 325 29.79 -14.05 -30.05
N GLU A 326 28.98 -13.30 -30.81
CA GLU A 326 28.23 -12.16 -30.29
C GLU A 326 27.17 -12.60 -29.28
N TYR A 327 26.54 -13.75 -29.51
CA TYR A 327 25.55 -14.31 -28.59
C TYR A 327 26.20 -14.78 -27.28
N ASP A 328 27.39 -15.37 -27.34
CA ASP A 328 28.17 -15.72 -26.15
C ASP A 328 28.59 -14.48 -25.35
N GLU A 329 28.87 -13.34 -26.01
CA GLU A 329 29.07 -12.07 -25.30
C GLU A 329 27.81 -11.60 -24.58
N ILE A 330 26.63 -11.70 -25.20
CA ILE A 330 25.36 -11.35 -24.53
C ILE A 330 25.13 -12.23 -23.30
N LYS A 331 25.42 -13.54 -23.36
CA LYS A 331 25.27 -14.45 -22.21
C LYS A 331 26.12 -14.09 -21.00
N THR A 332 27.07 -13.16 -21.13
CA THR A 332 27.88 -12.66 -19.98
C THR A 332 27.14 -11.63 -19.13
N HIS A 333 26.03 -11.06 -19.60
CA HIS A 333 25.34 -10.01 -18.86
C HIS A 333 24.78 -10.45 -17.50
N PRO A 334 24.33 -11.70 -17.25
CA PRO A 334 23.90 -12.11 -15.91
C PRO A 334 25.03 -12.03 -14.89
N GLU A 335 26.23 -12.50 -15.24
CA GLU A 335 27.41 -12.44 -14.38
C GLU A 335 27.88 -10.99 -14.15
N LYS A 336 27.84 -10.15 -15.20
CA LYS A 336 28.14 -8.72 -15.08
C LYS A 336 27.12 -8.00 -14.19
N GLY A 337 25.85 -8.35 -14.32
CA GLY A 337 24.76 -7.80 -13.50
C GLY A 337 24.93 -8.16 -12.03
N GLU A 338 25.26 -9.43 -11.74
CA GLU A 338 25.62 -9.87 -10.39
C GLU A 338 26.79 -9.07 -9.82
N ALA A 339 27.88 -8.91 -10.58
CA ALA A 339 29.06 -8.17 -10.13
C ALA A 339 28.75 -6.69 -9.80
N ILE A 340 27.87 -6.05 -10.58
CA ILE A 340 27.41 -4.69 -10.31
C ILE A 340 26.58 -4.66 -9.02
N LEU A 341 25.58 -5.53 -8.90
CA LEU A 341 24.62 -5.51 -7.80
C LEU A 341 25.16 -6.06 -6.47
N ASN A 342 26.17 -6.93 -6.50
CA ASN A 342 26.86 -7.42 -5.30
C ASN A 342 27.54 -6.30 -4.49
N SER A 343 27.73 -5.11 -5.09
CA SER A 343 28.19 -3.93 -4.38
C SER A 343 27.15 -3.34 -3.41
N ILE A 344 25.87 -3.72 -3.56
CA ILE A 344 24.75 -3.27 -2.71
C ILE A 344 24.49 -4.32 -1.63
N THR A 345 25.24 -4.23 -0.52
CA THR A 345 25.24 -5.25 0.55
C THR A 345 23.93 -5.33 1.33
N GLU A 346 23.17 -4.25 1.38
CA GLU A 346 21.91 -4.11 2.11
C GLU A 346 20.75 -4.84 1.41
N TYR A 347 20.88 -5.10 0.10
CA TYR A 347 19.85 -5.74 -0.73
C TYR A 347 20.44 -6.91 -1.53
N PRO A 348 20.92 -7.98 -0.86
CA PRO A 348 21.63 -9.09 -1.49
C PRO A 348 20.76 -9.90 -2.47
N TYR A 349 19.44 -9.77 -2.40
CA TYR A 349 18.51 -10.45 -3.30
C TYR A 349 18.53 -9.89 -4.73
N LEU A 350 19.00 -8.65 -4.94
CA LEU A 350 19.02 -8.00 -6.24
C LEU A 350 19.92 -8.74 -7.24
N SER A 351 21.09 -9.21 -6.78
CA SER A 351 22.05 -9.91 -7.64
C SER A 351 21.59 -11.32 -8.03
N ILE A 352 20.71 -11.94 -7.22
CA ILE A 352 20.20 -13.30 -7.46
C ILE A 352 19.40 -13.37 -8.76
N ALA A 353 18.46 -12.45 -8.98
CA ALA A 353 17.68 -12.42 -10.21
C ALA A 353 18.56 -12.07 -11.42
N ALA A 354 19.44 -11.07 -11.27
CA ALA A 354 20.35 -10.69 -12.34
C ALA A 354 21.22 -11.85 -12.82
N ARG A 355 21.73 -12.70 -11.92
CA ARG A 355 22.54 -13.87 -12.28
C ARG A 355 21.74 -14.99 -12.93
N HIS A 356 20.55 -15.30 -12.42
CA HIS A 356 19.87 -16.57 -12.71
C HIS A 356 18.58 -16.47 -13.53
N HIS A 357 18.12 -15.28 -13.93
CA HIS A 357 16.86 -15.13 -14.68
C HIS A 357 16.85 -15.81 -16.08
N HIS A 358 18.02 -16.19 -16.60
CA HIS A 358 18.15 -16.98 -17.84
C HIS A 358 18.43 -18.47 -17.61
N GLU A 359 18.39 -18.93 -16.36
CA GLU A 359 18.36 -20.36 -16.06
C GLU A 359 17.04 -20.96 -16.55
N ARG A 360 17.11 -22.21 -17.02
CA ARG A 360 15.94 -22.94 -17.52
C ARG A 360 15.62 -24.07 -16.58
N TYR A 361 14.33 -24.30 -16.32
CA TYR A 361 13.90 -25.35 -15.39
C TYR A 361 14.42 -26.75 -15.75
N ASP A 362 14.66 -27.02 -17.04
CA ASP A 362 15.26 -28.24 -17.59
C ASP A 362 16.79 -28.37 -17.43
N GLY A 363 17.48 -27.32 -16.96
CA GLY A 363 18.94 -27.28 -16.81
C GLY A 363 19.71 -26.89 -18.07
N ARG A 364 19.04 -26.43 -19.13
CA ARG A 364 19.69 -26.01 -20.39
C ARG A 364 19.96 -24.50 -20.48
N GLY A 365 19.75 -23.76 -19.38
CA GLY A 365 19.94 -22.31 -19.30
C GLY A 365 21.39 -21.90 -19.11
N TYR A 366 21.60 -20.65 -18.70
CA TYR A 366 22.90 -20.07 -18.37
C TYR A 366 22.75 -19.06 -17.23
N PRO A 367 23.83 -18.73 -16.49
CA PRO A 367 25.23 -19.15 -16.66
C PRO A 367 25.60 -20.50 -16.01
N ASP A 368 24.92 -20.91 -14.95
CA ASP A 368 25.31 -22.02 -14.07
C ASP A 368 24.64 -23.35 -14.42
N LYS A 369 23.60 -23.34 -15.28
CA LYS A 369 22.84 -24.53 -15.72
C LYS A 369 22.13 -25.23 -14.57
N LEU A 370 21.60 -24.43 -13.65
CA LEU A 370 20.78 -24.92 -12.53
C LEU A 370 19.49 -25.56 -13.06
N LYS A 371 18.99 -26.58 -12.36
CA LYS A 371 17.83 -27.37 -12.79
C LYS A 371 16.75 -27.38 -11.72
N GLY A 372 15.49 -27.28 -12.14
CA GLY A 372 14.34 -27.37 -11.25
C GLY A 372 14.37 -26.32 -10.15
N GLU A 373 14.18 -26.77 -8.91
CA GLU A 373 14.12 -25.89 -7.74
C GLU A 373 15.49 -25.41 -7.23
N ASP A 374 16.60 -25.93 -7.77
CA ASP A 374 17.95 -25.39 -7.50
C ASP A 374 18.07 -23.95 -8.02
N ILE A 375 17.22 -23.57 -9.00
CA ILE A 375 17.10 -22.19 -9.47
C ILE A 375 16.39 -21.36 -8.39
N PRO A 376 16.98 -20.23 -7.94
CA PRO A 376 16.34 -19.37 -6.94
C PRO A 376 14.92 -18.97 -7.35
N LYS A 377 14.01 -19.01 -6.39
CA LYS A 377 12.58 -18.71 -6.59
C LYS A 377 12.34 -17.38 -7.32
N ILE A 378 13.02 -16.31 -6.91
CA ILE A 378 12.91 -14.99 -7.56
C ILE A 378 13.28 -15.07 -9.04
N ALA A 379 14.36 -15.78 -9.38
CA ALA A 379 14.80 -15.93 -10.77
C ALA A 379 13.80 -16.74 -11.62
N ARG A 380 13.19 -17.79 -11.04
CA ARG A 380 12.14 -18.57 -11.73
C ARG A 380 10.90 -17.71 -12.04
N ILE A 381 10.50 -16.81 -11.13
CA ILE A 381 9.41 -15.86 -11.37
C ILE A 381 9.78 -14.87 -12.48
N VAL A 382 10.96 -14.25 -12.39
CA VAL A 382 11.44 -13.25 -13.36
C VAL A 382 11.59 -13.86 -14.75
N ALA A 383 12.06 -15.09 -14.88
CA ALA A 383 12.24 -15.77 -16.17
C ALA A 383 10.93 -15.89 -16.96
N VAL A 384 9.80 -16.18 -16.29
CA VAL A 384 8.49 -16.27 -16.93
C VAL A 384 7.98 -14.88 -17.33
N ALA A 385 8.14 -13.90 -16.44
CA ALA A 385 7.73 -12.52 -16.67
C ALA A 385 8.51 -11.86 -17.83
N ASP A 386 9.83 -12.05 -17.87
CA ASP A 386 10.71 -11.56 -18.94
C ASP A 386 10.35 -12.18 -20.29
N ALA A 387 10.15 -13.51 -20.34
CA ALA A 387 9.76 -14.18 -21.57
C ALA A 387 8.39 -13.72 -22.08
N TYR A 388 7.42 -13.48 -21.19
CA TYR A 388 6.13 -12.92 -21.56
C TYR A 388 6.30 -11.53 -22.19
N ASP A 389 6.98 -10.60 -21.52
CA ASP A 389 7.18 -9.24 -22.05
C ASP A 389 7.93 -9.29 -23.39
N ALA A 390 9.00 -10.08 -23.47
CA ALA A 390 9.79 -10.24 -24.70
C ALA A 390 8.98 -10.79 -25.88
N MET A 391 7.96 -11.61 -25.63
CA MET A 391 7.05 -12.07 -26.68
C MET A 391 5.99 -11.03 -27.03
N THR A 392 5.47 -10.27 -26.07
CA THR A 392 4.40 -9.26 -26.26
C THR A 392 4.87 -7.86 -26.65
N SER A 393 6.18 -7.63 -26.69
CA SER A 393 6.81 -6.36 -27.08
C SER A 393 7.34 -6.37 -28.51
N MET A 394 7.44 -5.19 -29.11
CA MET A 394 8.10 -5.04 -30.42
C MET A 394 9.61 -5.18 -30.26
N ARG A 395 10.24 -5.94 -31.17
CA ARG A 395 11.70 -6.10 -31.25
C ARG A 395 12.19 -5.69 -32.63
N SER A 396 13.47 -5.34 -32.75
CA SER A 396 14.08 -4.90 -34.02
C SER A 396 13.90 -5.88 -35.19
N TYR A 397 13.72 -7.16 -34.89
CA TYR A 397 13.59 -8.25 -35.85
C TYR A 397 12.20 -8.88 -35.92
N ARG A 398 11.24 -8.46 -35.07
CA ARG A 398 9.90 -9.05 -35.03
C ARG A 398 8.88 -8.12 -34.36
N ASP A 399 7.67 -8.08 -34.91
CA ASP A 399 6.51 -7.51 -34.24
C ASP A 399 6.14 -8.29 -32.96
N ALA A 400 5.31 -7.66 -32.12
CA ALA A 400 4.75 -8.29 -30.93
C ALA A 400 3.92 -9.53 -31.29
N ILE A 401 4.12 -10.63 -30.55
CA ILE A 401 3.29 -11.82 -30.70
C ILE A 401 1.92 -11.56 -30.06
N PRO A 402 0.81 -11.97 -30.70
CA PRO A 402 -0.50 -11.95 -30.06
C PRO A 402 -0.56 -12.76 -28.76
N GLN A 403 -1.25 -12.20 -27.75
CA GLN A 403 -1.35 -12.78 -26.40
C GLN A 403 -1.71 -14.27 -26.37
N GLN A 404 -2.59 -14.68 -27.28
CA GLN A 404 -2.99 -16.08 -27.44
C GLN A 404 -1.80 -16.99 -27.77
N LYS A 405 -1.02 -16.63 -28.80
CA LYS A 405 0.15 -17.40 -29.22
C LYS A 405 1.21 -17.40 -28.12
N VAL A 406 1.32 -16.30 -27.36
CA VAL A 406 2.19 -16.19 -26.18
C VAL A 406 1.77 -17.18 -25.09
N ARG A 407 0.48 -17.25 -24.75
CA ARG A 407 -0.03 -18.21 -23.76
C ARG A 407 0.24 -19.65 -24.18
N GLU A 408 -0.02 -19.99 -25.44
CA GLU A 408 0.27 -21.33 -25.98
C GLU A 408 1.75 -21.68 -25.86
N GLU A 409 2.64 -20.72 -26.09
CA GLU A 409 4.07 -20.90 -25.93
C GLU A 409 4.47 -21.11 -24.46
N ILE A 410 3.87 -20.36 -23.53
CA ILE A 410 4.10 -20.55 -22.08
C ILE A 410 3.67 -21.97 -21.64
N ILE A 411 2.55 -22.48 -22.14
CA ILE A 411 2.09 -23.86 -21.86
C ILE A 411 3.11 -24.87 -22.40
N LYS A 412 3.54 -24.74 -23.66
CA LYS A 412 4.53 -25.63 -24.28
C LYS A 412 5.86 -25.64 -23.53
N CYS A 413 6.24 -24.48 -22.99
CA CYS A 413 7.50 -24.28 -22.27
C CYS A 413 7.41 -24.58 -20.76
N SER A 414 6.22 -24.88 -20.24
CA SER A 414 6.00 -25.28 -18.85
C SER A 414 6.73 -26.60 -18.54
N GLY A 415 7.49 -26.63 -17.44
CA GLY A 415 8.31 -27.78 -17.04
C GLY A 415 9.59 -27.97 -17.84
N THR A 416 9.83 -27.15 -18.88
CA THR A 416 11.09 -27.15 -19.65
C THR A 416 11.84 -25.84 -19.46
N GLN A 417 11.43 -24.77 -20.12
CA GLN A 417 12.03 -23.46 -19.91
C GLN A 417 11.62 -22.87 -18.57
N PHE A 418 10.33 -23.01 -18.23
CA PHE A 418 9.72 -22.36 -17.10
C PHE A 418 9.38 -23.36 -16.00
N ASP A 419 9.40 -22.87 -14.76
CA ASP A 419 8.79 -23.59 -13.66
C ASP A 419 7.28 -23.78 -13.92
N PRO A 420 6.74 -25.00 -13.82
CA PRO A 420 5.32 -25.25 -13.99
C PRO A 420 4.39 -24.38 -13.13
N VAL A 421 4.80 -24.05 -11.91
CA VAL A 421 4.02 -23.25 -10.95
C VAL A 421 3.93 -21.80 -11.44
N TYR A 422 5.06 -21.17 -11.79
CA TYR A 422 5.06 -19.78 -12.24
C TYR A 422 4.56 -19.61 -13.67
N ALA A 423 4.78 -20.61 -14.53
CA ALA A 423 4.18 -20.66 -15.87
C ALA A 423 2.65 -20.71 -15.77
N LYS A 424 2.13 -21.48 -14.81
CA LYS A 424 0.71 -21.50 -14.47
C LYS A 424 0.27 -20.11 -14.02
N TYR A 425 0.84 -19.48 -12.99
CA TYR A 425 0.40 -18.12 -12.60
C TYR A 425 0.43 -17.08 -13.72
N MET A 426 1.41 -17.13 -14.63
CA MET A 426 1.41 -16.25 -15.80
C MET A 426 0.26 -16.55 -16.77
N GLN A 427 -0.08 -17.82 -17.01
CA GLN A 427 -1.28 -18.19 -17.77
C GLN A 427 -2.56 -17.62 -17.13
N HIS A 428 -2.64 -17.56 -15.78
CA HIS A 428 -3.79 -16.95 -15.10
C HIS A 428 -3.90 -15.47 -15.45
N LEU A 429 -2.77 -14.77 -15.32
CA LEU A 429 -2.69 -13.33 -15.57
C LEU A 429 -3.10 -13.02 -17.01
N ILE A 430 -2.74 -13.90 -17.96
CA ILE A 430 -3.15 -13.79 -19.36
C ILE A 430 -4.66 -14.02 -19.53
N ASP A 431 -5.22 -15.03 -18.87
CA ASP A 431 -6.65 -15.36 -18.96
C ASP A 431 -7.54 -14.23 -18.41
N ILE A 432 -7.14 -13.60 -17.31
CA ILE A 432 -7.88 -12.47 -16.74
C ILE A 432 -7.71 -11.16 -17.52
N ASP A 433 -6.70 -11.06 -18.39
CA ASP A 433 -6.43 -9.86 -19.20
C ASP A 433 -7.24 -9.86 -20.52
N THR A 434 -8.56 -9.92 -20.38
CA THR A 434 -9.51 -9.99 -21.51
C THR A 434 -9.40 -8.81 -22.48
N GLU A 435 -8.96 -7.65 -21.98
CA GLU A 435 -8.79 -6.40 -22.73
C GLU A 435 -7.36 -6.19 -23.27
N TYR A 436 -6.51 -7.21 -23.18
CA TYR A 436 -5.09 -7.22 -23.60
C TYR A 436 -4.31 -5.98 -23.14
N GLN A 437 -4.49 -5.59 -21.88
CA GLN A 437 -3.83 -4.45 -21.26
C GLN A 437 -2.38 -4.74 -20.88
N MET A 438 -2.02 -6.01 -20.69
CA MET A 438 -0.66 -6.48 -20.36
C MET A 438 0.24 -6.60 -21.59
N ARG A 439 0.13 -5.67 -22.55
CA ARG A 439 1.07 -5.55 -23.67
C ARG A 439 1.83 -4.24 -23.59
N GLU A 440 2.97 -4.20 -24.28
CA GLU A 440 3.58 -2.92 -24.59
C GLU A 440 2.61 -2.07 -25.40
N LYS A 441 2.16 -0.97 -24.80
CA LYS A 441 1.40 0.05 -25.52
C LYS A 441 2.41 0.74 -26.42
N ALA A 442 2.45 0.36 -27.69
CA ALA A 442 3.05 1.23 -28.68
C ALA A 442 2.45 2.63 -28.44
N GLU A 443 3.29 3.65 -28.27
CA GLU A 443 2.86 5.00 -28.61
C GLU A 443 2.16 4.85 -29.96
N VAL A 444 0.87 5.16 -30.02
CA VAL A 444 0.09 5.02 -31.25
C VAL A 444 0.82 5.84 -32.31
N LYS A 445 1.67 5.20 -33.10
CA LYS A 445 2.39 5.89 -34.17
C LYS A 445 1.36 6.09 -35.24
N GLU A 446 0.89 7.34 -35.30
CA GLU A 446 -0.37 7.82 -35.87
C GLU A 446 -0.72 7.25 -37.25
N LEU A 447 0.27 6.89 -38.06
CA LEU A 447 0.13 6.20 -39.36
C LEU A 447 1.30 5.23 -39.63
N GLY A 448 1.77 4.46 -38.64
CA GLY A 448 2.92 3.54 -38.82
C GLY A 448 4.24 4.26 -39.14
N GLY A 449 4.43 5.48 -38.62
CA GLY A 449 5.61 6.32 -38.88
C GLY A 449 5.56 7.20 -40.13
N LYS A 450 4.41 7.25 -40.83
CA LYS A 450 4.15 8.21 -41.92
C LYS A 450 3.47 9.48 -41.37
N ASN A 451 3.76 10.65 -41.93
CA ASN A 451 3.06 11.89 -41.54
C ASN A 451 1.73 12.07 -42.28
N GLU A 452 1.55 11.38 -43.41
CA GLU A 452 0.38 11.51 -44.28
C GLU A 452 0.05 10.15 -44.92
N LEU A 453 -1.25 9.89 -45.12
CA LEU A 453 -1.79 8.73 -45.82
C LEU A 453 -2.43 9.20 -47.13
N SER A 454 -1.79 8.90 -48.25
CA SER A 454 -2.32 9.19 -49.58
C SER A 454 -3.07 7.98 -50.11
N CYS A 455 -4.34 8.16 -50.49
CA CYS A 455 -5.22 7.11 -51.00
C CYS A 455 -5.79 7.51 -52.36
N ASN A 456 -5.44 6.78 -53.42
CA ASN A 456 -6.07 6.99 -54.73
C ASN A 456 -7.45 6.32 -54.74
N GLU A 457 -7.48 4.99 -54.59
CA GLU A 457 -8.70 4.20 -54.51
C GLU A 457 -9.02 3.82 -53.07
N PHE A 458 -10.29 3.54 -52.79
CA PHE A 458 -10.70 3.07 -51.46
C PHE A 458 -10.03 1.71 -51.15
N ARG A 459 -9.37 1.60 -49.98
CA ARG A 459 -8.50 0.46 -49.57
C ARG A 459 -7.12 0.37 -50.23
N ASP A 460 -6.73 1.30 -51.09
CA ASP A 460 -5.38 1.35 -51.68
C ASP A 460 -4.29 1.48 -50.60
N ASN A 461 -4.59 2.22 -49.54
CA ASN A 461 -3.72 2.40 -48.40
C ASN A 461 -4.55 2.44 -47.12
N ILE A 462 -4.15 1.68 -46.11
CA ILE A 462 -4.89 1.60 -44.85
C ILE A 462 -3.90 1.75 -43.68
N SER A 463 -4.27 2.54 -42.68
CA SER A 463 -3.48 2.67 -41.45
C SER A 463 -3.51 1.39 -40.63
N GLU A 464 -2.58 1.28 -39.66
CA GLU A 464 -2.76 0.33 -38.55
C GLU A 464 -4.08 0.62 -37.81
N GLY A 465 -4.62 -0.41 -37.18
CA GLY A 465 -5.91 -0.37 -36.51
C GLY A 465 -5.88 0.44 -35.22
N ILE A 466 -6.78 1.43 -35.13
CA ILE A 466 -7.03 2.17 -33.88
C ILE A 466 -7.97 1.34 -33.01
N LEU A 467 -7.47 0.83 -31.88
CA LEU A 467 -8.26 0.01 -30.96
C LEU A 467 -9.34 0.82 -30.25
N ILE A 468 -10.58 0.35 -30.33
CA ILE A 468 -11.74 0.93 -29.67
C ILE A 468 -12.22 -0.02 -28.57
N ASN A 469 -12.32 0.51 -27.36
CA ASN A 469 -12.74 -0.22 -26.16
C ASN A 469 -13.81 0.59 -25.40
N THR A 470 -13.97 0.31 -24.11
CA THR A 470 -14.92 1.01 -23.23
C THR A 470 -14.60 2.47 -23.00
N LYS A 471 -13.38 2.93 -23.25
CA LYS A 471 -13.02 4.35 -23.20
C LYS A 471 -13.34 5.01 -24.54
N THR A 472 -13.85 6.24 -24.48
CA THR A 472 -14.12 6.98 -25.72
C THR A 472 -12.79 7.43 -26.35
N VAL A 473 -12.56 7.00 -27.58
CA VAL A 473 -11.44 7.41 -28.42
C VAL A 473 -11.88 8.59 -29.28
N LYS A 474 -11.17 9.71 -29.15
CA LYS A 474 -11.37 10.92 -29.95
C LYS A 474 -10.28 11.01 -31.01
N ILE A 475 -10.66 11.07 -32.27
CA ILE A 475 -9.73 11.15 -33.41
C ILE A 475 -10.00 12.45 -34.15
N ARG A 476 -8.98 13.27 -34.35
CA ARG A 476 -9.03 14.45 -35.23
C ARG A 476 -8.21 14.15 -36.48
N ILE A 477 -8.76 14.42 -37.66
CA ILE A 477 -8.05 14.25 -38.93
C ILE A 477 -8.25 15.45 -39.85
N LYS A 478 -7.24 15.76 -40.66
CA LYS A 478 -7.35 16.66 -41.81
C LYS A 478 -7.35 15.84 -43.10
N CYS A 479 -8.24 16.18 -44.02
CA CYS A 479 -8.40 15.48 -45.28
C CYS A 479 -8.39 16.49 -46.43
N ALA A 480 -7.46 16.32 -47.38
CA ALA A 480 -7.36 17.13 -48.60
C ALA A 480 -7.66 16.26 -49.83
N PRO A 481 -8.19 16.82 -50.93
CA PRO A 481 -8.37 16.09 -52.19
C PRO A 481 -7.01 15.76 -52.82
N LEU A 482 -6.94 14.64 -53.53
CA LEU A 482 -5.73 14.19 -54.21
C LEU A 482 -5.62 14.82 -55.62
N GLY A 483 -4.60 15.65 -55.84
CA GLY A 483 -4.32 16.31 -57.13
C GLY A 483 -4.85 17.76 -57.26
N ASP A 484 -4.66 18.37 -58.44
CA ASP A 484 -5.05 19.78 -58.73
C ASP A 484 -6.55 19.96 -59.05
N ASN A 485 -7.30 18.87 -59.22
CA ASN A 485 -8.74 18.88 -59.50
C ASN A 485 -9.53 19.14 -58.21
N LYS A 486 -9.75 20.41 -57.89
CA LYS A 486 -10.51 20.87 -56.70
C LYS A 486 -12.02 20.59 -56.73
N GLU A 487 -12.53 19.90 -57.76
CA GLU A 487 -13.97 19.69 -57.96
C GLU A 487 -14.49 18.37 -57.36
N GLU A 488 -13.64 17.35 -57.17
CA GLU A 488 -14.01 16.11 -56.47
C GLU A 488 -13.42 16.10 -55.05
N MET A 489 -14.30 16.16 -54.06
CA MET A 489 -13.89 16.13 -52.66
C MET A 489 -13.57 14.68 -52.26
N GLY A 490 -12.30 14.42 -51.95
CA GLY A 490 -11.87 13.11 -51.46
C GLY A 490 -12.60 12.69 -50.18
N VAL A 491 -12.95 11.41 -50.07
CA VAL A 491 -13.79 10.89 -48.99
C VAL A 491 -12.98 9.94 -48.10
N PRO A 492 -12.66 10.34 -46.85
CA PRO A 492 -12.04 9.43 -45.89
C PRO A 492 -13.05 8.40 -45.38
N GLY A 493 -12.53 7.29 -44.85
CA GLY A 493 -13.31 6.20 -44.30
C GLY A 493 -12.53 5.34 -43.31
N PHE A 494 -13.26 4.47 -42.64
CA PHE A 494 -12.71 3.42 -41.78
C PHE A 494 -13.09 2.05 -42.33
N VAL A 495 -12.10 1.17 -42.39
CA VAL A 495 -12.32 -0.28 -42.41
C VAL A 495 -12.42 -0.73 -40.96
N LEU A 496 -13.52 -1.41 -40.62
CA LEU A 496 -13.79 -1.93 -39.29
C LEU A 496 -13.38 -3.40 -39.27
N PHE A 497 -12.46 -3.78 -38.39
CA PHE A 497 -11.95 -5.15 -38.38
C PHE A 497 -11.48 -5.63 -37.00
N ASP A 498 -11.23 -6.93 -36.93
CA ASP A 498 -10.62 -7.66 -35.83
C ASP A 498 -9.46 -8.47 -36.39
N SER A 499 -8.37 -8.48 -35.65
CA SER A 499 -7.15 -9.24 -35.95
C SER A 499 -6.34 -9.34 -34.67
N LEU A 500 -5.47 -10.34 -34.61
CA LEU A 500 -4.64 -10.57 -33.44
C LEU A 500 -3.57 -9.48 -33.22
N ASP A 501 -3.19 -8.72 -34.25
CA ASP A 501 -2.14 -7.70 -34.21
C ASP A 501 -2.61 -6.28 -34.58
N GLY A 502 -3.88 -6.11 -34.95
CA GLY A 502 -4.43 -4.81 -35.37
C GLY A 502 -4.07 -4.41 -36.79
N ARG A 503 -3.73 -5.37 -37.68
CA ARG A 503 -3.45 -5.13 -39.10
C ARG A 503 -4.44 -5.84 -40.04
N ILE A 504 -4.47 -5.39 -41.29
CA ILE A 504 -5.37 -5.88 -42.33
C ILE A 504 -4.61 -6.85 -43.26
N TYR A 505 -5.27 -7.94 -43.64
CA TYR A 505 -4.70 -9.03 -44.44
C TYR A 505 -5.63 -9.47 -45.57
N ASP A 506 -5.08 -9.64 -46.78
CA ASP A 506 -5.82 -10.04 -47.98
C ASP A 506 -5.75 -11.57 -48.30
N ASP A 507 -4.68 -12.27 -47.89
CA ASP A 507 -4.35 -13.67 -48.33
C ASP A 507 -4.19 -14.69 -47.16
N GLU A 508 -3.42 -15.77 -47.35
CA GLU A 508 -3.16 -16.92 -46.45
C GLU A 508 -2.99 -16.57 -44.95
N MET A 509 -2.46 -15.39 -44.62
CA MET A 509 -2.31 -14.91 -43.22
C MET A 509 -3.65 -14.60 -42.54
N ARG A 510 -4.75 -14.47 -43.29
CA ARG A 510 -6.08 -14.12 -42.79
C ARG A 510 -6.58 -15.14 -41.75
N GLU A 511 -6.36 -16.43 -42.00
CA GLU A 511 -6.69 -17.49 -41.03
C GLU A 511 -5.72 -17.50 -39.85
N GLU A 512 -4.41 -17.34 -40.09
CA GLU A 512 -3.39 -17.40 -39.04
C GLU A 512 -3.50 -16.24 -38.03
N MET A 513 -3.89 -15.06 -38.51
CA MET A 513 -4.04 -13.84 -37.70
C MET A 513 -5.48 -13.60 -37.23
N ASN A 514 -6.38 -14.54 -37.52
CA ASN A 514 -7.82 -14.45 -37.26
C ASN A 514 -8.43 -13.11 -37.74
N TYR A 515 -8.03 -12.67 -38.94
CA TYR A 515 -8.53 -11.43 -39.50
C TYR A 515 -10.00 -11.57 -39.90
N PHE A 516 -10.83 -10.67 -39.38
CA PHE A 516 -12.26 -10.61 -39.64
C PHE A 516 -12.69 -9.17 -39.87
N GLU A 517 -13.41 -8.91 -40.96
CA GLU A 517 -13.88 -7.57 -41.30
C GLU A 517 -15.35 -7.39 -40.93
N TYR A 518 -15.66 -6.36 -40.15
CA TYR A 518 -17.02 -6.02 -39.75
C TYR A 518 -17.75 -5.22 -40.83
N GLY A 519 -17.02 -4.40 -41.58
CA GLY A 519 -17.55 -3.57 -42.64
C GLY A 519 -16.79 -2.26 -42.78
N VAL A 520 -17.41 -1.30 -43.45
CA VAL A 520 -16.81 -0.01 -43.81
C VAL A 520 -17.73 1.13 -43.40
N VAL A 521 -17.14 2.20 -42.87
CA VAL A 521 -17.82 3.48 -42.59
C VAL A 521 -17.11 4.60 -43.34
N ARG A 522 -17.79 5.24 -44.29
CA ARG A 522 -17.28 6.42 -45.01
C ARG A 522 -17.81 7.72 -44.37
N PHE A 523 -17.02 8.78 -44.48
CA PHE A 523 -17.30 10.08 -43.83
C PHE A 523 -18.35 10.91 -44.59
N ASP A 524 -18.82 10.41 -45.73
CA ASP A 524 -19.99 10.89 -46.47
C ASP A 524 -21.31 10.28 -45.98
N GLY A 525 -21.25 9.32 -45.04
CA GLY A 525 -22.42 8.60 -44.50
C GLY A 525 -22.70 7.27 -45.20
N ASN A 526 -21.95 6.91 -46.24
CA ASN A 526 -22.07 5.60 -46.85
C ASN A 526 -21.45 4.54 -45.95
N THR A 527 -22.18 3.46 -45.72
CA THR A 527 -21.71 2.32 -44.94
C THR A 527 -21.89 1.03 -45.73
N HIS A 528 -20.99 0.09 -45.47
CA HIS A 528 -21.08 -1.26 -46.01
C HIS A 528 -20.96 -2.23 -44.84
N THR A 529 -21.96 -3.09 -44.67
CA THR A 529 -21.92 -4.15 -43.66
C THR A 529 -21.44 -5.42 -44.34
N ASP A 530 -20.36 -6.00 -43.81
CA ASP A 530 -19.84 -7.30 -44.27
C ASP A 530 -20.04 -8.34 -43.17
N GLY A 531 -19.16 -8.35 -42.17
CA GLY A 531 -19.25 -9.27 -41.04
C GLY A 531 -20.06 -8.77 -39.83
N ALA A 532 -20.38 -7.48 -39.70
CA ALA A 532 -21.21 -6.98 -38.61
C ALA A 532 -22.66 -7.46 -38.71
N ARG A 533 -23.32 -7.67 -37.57
CA ARG A 533 -24.71 -8.17 -37.54
C ARG A 533 -25.69 -7.15 -38.10
N LEU A 534 -25.48 -5.89 -37.72
CA LEU A 534 -26.27 -4.77 -38.19
C LEU A 534 -25.44 -3.49 -38.06
N MET A 535 -25.56 -2.61 -39.05
CA MET A 535 -25.04 -1.25 -38.97
C MET A 535 -26.18 -0.28 -39.24
N LYS A 536 -26.36 0.69 -38.33
CA LYS A 536 -27.35 1.75 -38.48
C LYS A 536 -26.64 3.10 -38.51
N THR A 537 -26.90 3.87 -39.56
CA THR A 537 -26.33 5.22 -39.73
C THR A 537 -27.42 6.27 -39.61
N GLU A 538 -27.20 7.28 -38.77
CA GLU A 538 -28.06 8.45 -38.62
C GLU A 538 -27.26 9.71 -38.95
N ILE A 539 -27.76 10.52 -39.88
CA ILE A 539 -27.13 11.78 -40.30
C ILE A 539 -27.95 12.94 -39.70
N GLN A 540 -27.29 13.77 -38.90
CA GLN A 540 -27.84 14.97 -38.29
C GLN A 540 -27.19 16.20 -38.93
N GLU A 541 -27.95 16.97 -39.69
CA GLU A 541 -27.50 18.25 -40.23
C GLU A 541 -27.48 19.32 -39.14
N LYS A 542 -26.39 20.11 -39.05
CA LYS A 542 -26.32 21.23 -38.10
C LYS A 542 -27.19 22.37 -38.64
N SER A 543 -28.44 22.47 -38.17
CA SER A 543 -29.34 23.56 -38.54
C SER A 543 -28.84 24.89 -37.96
N ASN A 544 -28.05 25.65 -38.72
CA ASN A 544 -28.03 27.10 -38.54
C ASN A 544 -27.67 27.88 -39.80
N HIS A 545 -28.67 28.68 -40.19
CA HIS A 545 -28.63 29.90 -40.99
C HIS A 545 -28.44 29.79 -42.51
N SER A 546 -29.45 30.32 -43.21
CA SER A 546 -29.39 31.04 -44.47
C SER A 546 -28.01 31.64 -44.75
N TRP A 547 -27.15 30.87 -45.40
CA TRP A 547 -25.95 31.35 -46.07
C TRP A 547 -26.10 30.92 -47.54
N ASN A 548 -26.21 31.91 -48.43
CA ASN A 548 -26.29 31.71 -49.88
C ASN A 548 -25.25 30.68 -50.34
N ASN A 549 -25.67 29.75 -51.21
CA ASN A 549 -24.83 28.72 -51.85
C ASN A 549 -23.50 29.25 -52.44
N LEU A 550 -23.39 30.54 -52.73
CA LEU A 550 -22.14 31.17 -53.18
C LEU A 550 -21.04 31.22 -52.10
N ASN A 551 -21.37 31.45 -50.82
CA ASN A 551 -20.37 31.64 -49.75
C ASN A 551 -19.84 30.30 -49.18
N LYS A 552 -20.58 29.20 -49.38
CA LYS A 552 -20.12 27.86 -49.01
C LYS A 552 -18.92 27.44 -49.87
N VAL A 553 -19.00 27.74 -51.17
CA VAL A 553 -17.90 27.56 -52.12
C VAL A 553 -16.69 28.45 -51.76
N THR A 554 -16.91 29.71 -51.36
CA THR A 554 -15.80 30.64 -51.03
C THR A 554 -15.11 30.35 -49.68
N ALA A 555 -15.80 29.78 -48.69
CA ALA A 555 -15.17 29.37 -47.43
C ALA A 555 -14.37 28.06 -47.58
N ILE A 556 -14.85 27.13 -48.41
CA ILE A 556 -14.14 25.90 -48.80
C ILE A 556 -12.91 26.24 -49.67
N LEU A 557 -13.00 27.25 -50.55
CA LEU A 557 -11.87 27.69 -51.37
C LEU A 557 -10.69 28.30 -50.57
N ASN A 558 -10.90 28.73 -49.32
CA ASN A 558 -9.84 29.31 -48.49
C ASN A 558 -9.13 28.29 -47.57
N LYS A 559 -9.64 27.06 -47.44
CA LYS A 559 -8.96 25.96 -46.74
C LYS A 559 -8.87 24.75 -47.68
N ASN A 560 -7.67 24.41 -48.13
CA ASN A 560 -7.41 23.24 -49.01
C ASN A 560 -7.65 21.87 -48.32
N TYR A 561 -8.34 21.82 -47.18
CA TYR A 561 -8.60 20.60 -46.41
C TYR A 561 -9.90 20.73 -45.60
N ALA A 562 -10.57 19.60 -45.39
CA ALA A 562 -11.66 19.42 -44.43
C ALA A 562 -11.12 18.83 -43.12
N GLU A 563 -11.69 19.24 -41.98
CA GLU A 563 -11.33 18.73 -40.66
C GLU A 563 -12.49 17.92 -40.10
N TYR A 564 -12.19 16.73 -39.60
CA TYR A 564 -13.17 15.81 -39.05
C TYR A 564 -12.80 15.43 -37.61
N PHE A 565 -13.83 15.29 -36.79
CA PHE A 565 -13.74 14.86 -35.40
C PHE A 565 -14.54 13.58 -35.23
N VAL A 566 -13.88 12.50 -34.83
CA VAL A 566 -14.48 11.19 -34.61
C VAL A 566 -14.49 10.89 -33.13
N GLU A 567 -15.63 10.46 -32.60
CA GLU A 567 -15.76 9.89 -31.26
C GLU A 567 -16.18 8.42 -31.44
N ALA A 568 -15.31 7.50 -31.03
CA ALA A 568 -15.54 6.06 -31.15
C ALA A 568 -15.49 5.39 -29.78
N VAL A 569 -16.45 4.52 -29.50
CA VAL A 569 -16.55 3.79 -28.23
C VAL A 569 -17.21 2.44 -28.45
N ARG A 570 -16.79 1.43 -27.67
CA ARG A 570 -17.36 0.09 -27.70
C ARG A 570 -17.78 -0.32 -26.30
N PHE A 571 -18.97 -0.91 -26.19
CA PHE A 571 -19.45 -1.56 -24.98
C PHE A 571 -20.06 -2.91 -25.35
N LYS A 572 -19.49 -4.00 -24.80
CA LYS A 572 -19.86 -5.39 -25.13
C LYS A 572 -19.89 -5.64 -26.66
N ASP A 573 -21.05 -6.00 -27.18
CA ASP A 573 -21.36 -6.37 -28.56
C ASP A 573 -21.77 -5.18 -29.44
N HIS A 574 -21.70 -3.95 -28.93
CA HIS A 574 -22.05 -2.75 -29.68
C HIS A 574 -20.91 -1.73 -29.70
N ALA A 575 -20.74 -1.09 -30.85
CA ALA A 575 -19.84 0.04 -31.01
C ALA A 575 -20.57 1.24 -31.61
N GLN A 576 -20.14 2.44 -31.24
CA GLN A 576 -20.61 3.69 -31.81
C GLN A 576 -19.43 4.44 -32.41
N ILE A 577 -19.58 4.92 -33.64
CA ILE A 577 -18.63 5.80 -34.32
C ILE A 577 -19.38 7.06 -34.76
N LYS A 578 -19.10 8.16 -34.08
CA LYS A 578 -19.69 9.46 -34.37
C LYS A 578 -18.68 10.35 -35.09
N ILE A 579 -18.96 10.69 -36.33
CA ILE A 579 -18.11 11.52 -37.20
C ILE A 579 -18.76 12.89 -37.33
N SER A 580 -18.05 13.94 -36.92
CA SER A 580 -18.55 15.32 -36.93
C SER A 580 -17.67 16.20 -37.81
N ASN A 581 -18.28 17.01 -38.66
CA ASN A 581 -17.62 18.10 -39.38
C ASN A 581 -18.40 19.42 -39.18
N ASN A 582 -18.08 20.45 -39.96
CA ASN A 582 -18.76 21.75 -39.86
C ASN A 582 -20.23 21.71 -40.30
N ASP A 583 -20.60 20.78 -41.18
CA ASP A 583 -21.92 20.72 -41.83
C ASP A 583 -22.87 19.71 -41.17
N GLN A 584 -22.34 18.56 -40.76
CA GLN A 584 -23.14 17.40 -40.34
C GLN A 584 -22.44 16.60 -39.23
N THR A 585 -23.25 15.79 -38.56
CA THR A 585 -22.81 14.75 -37.62
C THR A 585 -23.40 13.42 -38.06
N ILE A 586 -22.55 12.46 -38.34
CA ILE A 586 -22.92 11.10 -38.75
C ILE A 586 -22.69 10.19 -37.56
N ILE A 587 -23.73 9.51 -37.10
CA ILE A 587 -23.67 8.56 -35.99
C ILE A 587 -23.86 7.17 -36.59
N ASN A 588 -22.85 6.32 -36.47
CA ASN A 588 -22.91 4.92 -36.85
C ASN A 588 -22.98 4.08 -35.57
N ILE A 589 -24.00 3.24 -35.46
CA ILE A 589 -24.12 2.25 -34.41
C ILE A 589 -23.92 0.89 -35.07
N ILE A 590 -22.99 0.10 -34.56
CA ILE A 590 -22.57 -1.19 -35.10
C ILE A 590 -22.89 -2.26 -34.06
N ALA A 591 -23.71 -3.24 -34.43
CA ALA A 591 -23.87 -4.48 -33.69
C ALA A 591 -22.81 -5.48 -34.17
N LEU A 592 -21.82 -5.70 -33.33
CA LEU A 592 -20.69 -6.59 -33.58
C LEU A 592 -21.14 -8.05 -33.38
N PRO A 593 -20.59 -9.01 -34.14
CA PRO A 593 -20.78 -10.43 -33.88
C PRO A 593 -20.20 -10.83 -32.52
N ASP A 594 -20.67 -11.94 -31.97
CA ASP A 594 -20.24 -12.38 -30.65
C ASP A 594 -18.74 -12.72 -30.60
N ASN A 595 -18.14 -13.06 -31.75
CA ASN A 595 -16.72 -13.45 -31.83
C ASN A 595 -15.75 -12.26 -31.82
N THR A 596 -16.27 -11.07 -31.54
CA THR A 596 -15.50 -9.84 -31.61
C THR A 596 -14.63 -9.70 -30.39
N ARG A 597 -13.34 -10.03 -30.55
CA ARG A 597 -12.35 -9.83 -29.50
C ARG A 597 -11.92 -8.37 -29.49
N TYR A 598 -11.30 -7.92 -30.59
CA TYR A 598 -10.90 -6.53 -30.74
C TYR A 598 -11.79 -5.81 -31.75
N PHE A 599 -11.92 -4.50 -31.60
CA PHE A 599 -12.61 -3.66 -32.57
C PHE A 599 -11.65 -2.55 -33.00
N TYR A 600 -11.08 -2.70 -34.19
CA TYR A 600 -10.11 -1.77 -34.76
C TYR A 600 -10.72 -0.91 -35.86
N LEU A 601 -10.29 0.35 -35.93
CA LEU A 601 -10.56 1.25 -37.03
C LEU A 601 -9.30 1.45 -37.88
N GLY A 602 -9.29 0.93 -39.10
CA GLY A 602 -8.23 1.19 -40.08
C GLY A 602 -8.60 2.39 -40.95
N LEU A 603 -7.85 3.48 -40.87
CA LEU A 603 -8.10 4.70 -41.63
C LEU A 603 -7.73 4.49 -43.10
N THR A 604 -8.64 4.83 -44.01
CA THR A 604 -8.42 4.79 -45.47
C THR A 604 -9.23 5.90 -46.14
N GLY A 605 -9.24 5.98 -47.46
CA GLY A 605 -10.05 6.95 -48.18
C GLY A 605 -10.00 6.77 -49.68
N GLU A 606 -10.76 7.58 -50.40
CA GLU A 606 -10.81 7.60 -51.86
C GLU A 606 -10.53 9.02 -52.36
N ASN A 607 -9.58 9.16 -53.30
CA ASN A 607 -9.11 10.42 -53.86
C ASN A 607 -8.75 11.47 -52.79
N CYS A 608 -8.11 11.04 -51.69
CA CYS A 608 -7.77 11.94 -50.58
C CYS A 608 -6.38 11.71 -49.97
N VAL A 609 -5.87 12.77 -49.36
CA VAL A 609 -4.69 12.76 -48.49
C VAL A 609 -5.14 13.05 -47.07
N ILE A 610 -4.87 12.13 -46.16
CA ILE A 610 -5.20 12.25 -44.74
C ILE A 610 -3.94 12.60 -43.96
N SER A 611 -3.98 13.65 -43.15
CA SER A 611 -2.85 14.17 -42.39
C SER A 611 -3.28 14.72 -41.02
N ASP A 612 -2.31 14.98 -40.14
CA ASP A 612 -2.52 15.54 -38.79
C ASP A 612 -3.54 14.73 -37.97
N VAL A 613 -3.31 13.41 -37.90
CA VAL A 613 -4.16 12.45 -37.19
C VAL A 613 -3.82 12.50 -35.70
N GLN A 614 -4.68 13.10 -34.89
CA GLN A 614 -4.50 13.19 -33.44
C GLN A 614 -5.49 12.26 -32.74
N ILE A 615 -5.01 11.41 -31.83
CA ILE A 615 -5.83 10.43 -31.11
C ILE A 615 -5.72 10.67 -29.61
N GLU A 616 -6.85 10.88 -28.94
CA GLU A 616 -6.94 11.05 -27.49
C GLU A 616 -7.93 10.03 -26.89
N GLN A 617 -7.61 9.46 -25.74
CA GLN A 617 -8.53 8.58 -25.01
C GLN A 617 -9.04 9.28 -23.75
N THR A 618 -10.35 9.21 -23.49
CA THR A 618 -10.96 9.75 -22.27
C THR A 618 -10.71 8.83 -21.06
N SER A 619 -10.79 9.39 -19.86
CA SER A 619 -10.77 8.62 -18.61
C SER A 619 -12.08 7.85 -18.36
N ASP A 620 -13.19 8.36 -18.87
CA ASP A 620 -14.53 7.86 -18.58
C ASP A 620 -14.83 6.57 -19.33
N LEU A 621 -15.42 5.60 -18.63
CA LEU A 621 -15.82 4.29 -19.16
C LEU A 621 -17.28 4.34 -19.63
N ALA A 622 -17.54 3.75 -20.80
CA ALA A 622 -18.88 3.55 -21.31
C ALA A 622 -19.66 2.53 -20.47
N ASP A 623 -20.96 2.78 -20.37
CA ASP A 623 -21.95 1.92 -19.73
C ASP A 623 -23.03 1.50 -20.72
N GLU A 624 -23.98 0.68 -20.26
CA GLU A 624 -25.11 0.19 -21.06
C GLU A 624 -26.00 1.32 -21.64
N LYS A 625 -25.98 2.51 -21.03
CA LYS A 625 -26.77 3.67 -21.50
C LYS A 625 -26.03 4.49 -22.55
N THR A 626 -24.75 4.22 -22.77
CA THR A 626 -23.89 5.02 -23.65
C THR A 626 -24.19 4.73 -25.13
N ILE A 627 -24.50 3.48 -25.49
CA ILE A 627 -24.75 3.06 -26.87
C ILE A 627 -26.16 2.45 -26.97
N PRO A 628 -27.05 2.96 -27.85
CA PRO A 628 -28.36 2.36 -28.05
C PRO A 628 -28.22 1.00 -28.75
N ARG A 629 -28.91 -0.04 -28.24
CA ARG A 629 -28.91 -1.37 -28.87
C ARG A 629 -29.75 -1.37 -30.15
N ILE A 630 -29.21 -1.96 -31.20
CA ILE A 630 -29.87 -2.07 -32.51
C ILE A 630 -30.11 -3.53 -32.93
N ALA A 631 -29.54 -4.50 -32.23
CA ALA A 631 -29.75 -5.93 -32.43
C ALA A 631 -30.03 -6.63 -31.09
N GLU A 632 -30.81 -7.73 -31.13
CA GLU A 632 -31.01 -8.60 -29.98
C GLU A 632 -29.69 -9.28 -29.57
N GLU A 633 -29.59 -9.65 -28.30
CA GLU A 633 -28.47 -10.42 -27.77
C GLU A 633 -28.49 -11.84 -28.37
N ILE A 634 -27.34 -12.33 -28.84
CA ILE A 634 -27.27 -13.67 -29.39
C ILE A 634 -27.19 -14.66 -28.24
N SER A 635 -28.07 -15.64 -28.31
CA SER A 635 -28.15 -16.74 -27.37
C SER A 635 -27.95 -18.05 -28.13
N PHE A 636 -26.83 -18.72 -27.87
CA PHE A 636 -26.48 -20.05 -28.37
C PHE A 636 -27.17 -21.17 -27.60
N ILE A 637 -27.91 -20.82 -26.55
CA ILE A 637 -28.73 -21.76 -25.76
C ILE A 637 -30.22 -21.74 -26.18
N LYS A 638 -30.63 -20.78 -27.03
CA LYS A 638 -32.02 -20.61 -27.45
C LYS A 638 -32.42 -21.68 -28.48
N GLY A 639 -33.34 -22.54 -28.09
CA GLY A 639 -33.80 -23.67 -28.92
C GLY A 639 -33.09 -25.00 -28.63
N GLU A 640 -32.08 -24.98 -27.76
CA GLU A 640 -31.46 -26.19 -27.22
C GLU A 640 -32.34 -26.81 -26.12
N PRO A 641 -32.26 -28.13 -25.88
CA PRO A 641 -33.00 -28.78 -24.81
C PRO A 641 -32.68 -28.18 -23.44
N GLU A 642 -33.70 -27.87 -22.65
CA GLU A 642 -33.55 -27.48 -21.24
C GLU A 642 -33.52 -28.72 -20.34
N GLY A 643 -32.63 -28.72 -19.36
CA GLY A 643 -32.58 -29.74 -18.31
C GLY A 643 -33.35 -29.32 -17.06
N VAL A 644 -33.02 -29.96 -15.94
CA VAL A 644 -33.54 -29.57 -14.61
C VAL A 644 -33.02 -28.18 -14.20
N ILE A 645 -31.80 -27.84 -14.61
CA ILE A 645 -31.20 -26.52 -14.44
C ILE A 645 -31.29 -25.76 -15.77
N PRO A 646 -31.62 -24.45 -15.75
CA PRO A 646 -31.62 -23.62 -16.94
C PRO A 646 -30.27 -23.64 -17.67
N ASN A 647 -30.32 -23.61 -19.00
CA ASN A 647 -29.12 -23.49 -19.82
C ASN A 647 -28.40 -22.17 -19.53
N VAL A 648 -27.06 -22.18 -19.60
CA VAL A 648 -26.23 -21.01 -19.31
C VAL A 648 -25.26 -20.77 -20.46
N GLN A 649 -25.15 -19.52 -20.89
CA GLN A 649 -24.14 -19.07 -21.84
C GLN A 649 -23.13 -18.21 -21.09
N ILE A 650 -21.84 -18.54 -21.22
CA ILE A 650 -20.75 -17.82 -20.60
C ILE A 650 -19.94 -17.11 -21.70
N ASP A 651 -20.11 -15.78 -21.80
CA ASP A 651 -19.51 -14.94 -22.85
C ASP A 651 -18.11 -14.43 -22.51
N GLY A 652 -17.53 -14.82 -21.38
CA GLY A 652 -16.16 -14.50 -20.97
C GLY A 652 -15.80 -15.19 -19.65
N TYR A 653 -14.56 -15.00 -19.17
CA TYR A 653 -14.06 -15.69 -17.98
C TYR A 653 -14.97 -15.50 -16.76
N ARG A 654 -15.73 -16.55 -16.41
CA ARG A 654 -16.65 -16.61 -15.26
C ARG A 654 -17.69 -15.49 -15.22
N THR A 655 -18.14 -14.98 -16.37
CA THR A 655 -19.12 -13.89 -16.39
C THR A 655 -20.53 -14.32 -16.00
N GLU A 656 -20.85 -15.60 -16.20
CA GLU A 656 -22.16 -16.20 -15.91
C GLU A 656 -21.96 -17.58 -15.29
N SER A 657 -22.96 -18.07 -14.56
CA SER A 657 -22.90 -19.41 -13.94
C SER A 657 -24.29 -19.97 -13.68
N THR A 658 -24.36 -21.28 -13.43
CA THR A 658 -25.58 -21.90 -12.90
C THR A 658 -25.83 -21.46 -11.45
N SER A 659 -27.07 -21.51 -11.01
CA SER A 659 -27.38 -21.41 -9.58
C SER A 659 -26.67 -22.50 -8.77
N GLY A 660 -26.34 -22.21 -7.50
CA GLY A 660 -25.62 -23.14 -6.65
C GLY A 660 -26.38 -24.44 -6.38
N ILE A 661 -25.79 -25.56 -6.77
CA ILE A 661 -26.30 -26.91 -6.55
C ILE A 661 -25.68 -27.47 -5.28
N ARG A 662 -26.49 -27.85 -4.29
CA ARG A 662 -25.96 -28.38 -3.03
C ARG A 662 -25.23 -29.71 -3.27
N ILE A 663 -23.98 -29.81 -2.78
CA ILE A 663 -23.19 -31.03 -2.88
C ILE A 663 -23.61 -32.02 -1.78
N THR A 664 -24.15 -33.17 -2.22
CA THR A 664 -24.50 -34.34 -1.41
C THR A 664 -23.72 -35.55 -1.90
N ASP A 665 -23.57 -36.57 -1.05
CA ASP A 665 -22.95 -37.82 -1.47
C ASP A 665 -23.77 -38.50 -2.58
N GLY A 666 -23.09 -38.89 -3.66
CA GLY A 666 -23.71 -39.49 -4.85
C GLY A 666 -24.37 -38.50 -5.81
N LEU A 667 -24.09 -37.19 -5.70
CA LEU A 667 -24.58 -36.19 -6.65
C LEU A 667 -23.95 -36.43 -8.04
N HIS A 668 -24.80 -36.57 -9.06
CA HIS A 668 -24.35 -36.64 -10.46
C HIS A 668 -24.92 -35.48 -11.27
N ILE A 669 -24.05 -34.82 -12.06
CA ILE A 669 -24.43 -33.74 -12.97
C ILE A 669 -24.06 -34.16 -14.39
N ARG A 670 -25.03 -34.13 -15.30
CA ARG A 670 -24.82 -34.36 -16.72
C ARG A 670 -25.26 -33.16 -17.53
N PHE A 671 -24.43 -32.71 -18.46
CA PHE A 671 -24.78 -31.59 -19.35
C PHE A 671 -24.07 -31.74 -20.69
N HIS A 672 -24.61 -31.06 -21.69
CA HIS A 672 -23.95 -30.88 -22.98
C HIS A 672 -23.19 -29.55 -22.96
N THR A 673 -21.97 -29.54 -23.49
CA THR A 673 -21.20 -28.31 -23.62
C THR A 673 -20.68 -28.12 -25.02
N LYS A 674 -20.62 -26.86 -25.43
CA LYS A 674 -20.01 -26.44 -26.69
C LYS A 674 -19.32 -25.10 -26.49
N SER A 675 -18.11 -24.94 -26.98
CA SER A 675 -17.50 -23.61 -27.07
C SER A 675 -18.32 -22.73 -28.02
N LEU A 676 -18.50 -21.46 -27.65
CA LEU A 676 -19.18 -20.51 -28.50
C LEU A 676 -18.44 -20.39 -29.85
N PRO A 677 -19.09 -20.03 -30.97
CA PRO A 677 -18.40 -19.81 -32.25
C PRO A 677 -17.28 -18.76 -32.17
N THR A 678 -17.37 -17.93 -31.14
CA THR A 678 -16.43 -16.91 -30.69
C THR A 678 -15.15 -17.49 -30.11
N ALA A 679 -15.20 -18.73 -29.63
CA ALA A 679 -14.06 -19.41 -29.06
C ALA A 679 -13.04 -19.75 -30.14
N ARG A 680 -11.94 -18.99 -30.10
CA ARG A 680 -10.76 -19.20 -30.94
C ARG A 680 -9.62 -19.91 -30.19
N LEU A 681 -9.81 -20.20 -28.90
CA LEU A 681 -8.80 -20.74 -27.99
C LEU A 681 -9.12 -22.19 -27.61
N VAL A 682 -8.07 -22.96 -27.31
CA VAL A 682 -8.16 -24.37 -26.91
C VAL A 682 -8.86 -24.52 -25.55
N TRP A 683 -8.67 -23.56 -24.66
CA TRP A 683 -8.99 -23.64 -23.24
C TRP A 683 -10.32 -22.99 -22.85
N HIS A 684 -11.06 -22.47 -23.84
CA HIS A 684 -12.43 -22.02 -23.65
C HIS A 684 -13.33 -23.23 -23.39
N CYS A 685 -13.51 -23.53 -22.12
CA CYS A 685 -14.22 -24.71 -21.67
C CYS A 685 -15.03 -24.40 -20.42
N PRO A 686 -15.94 -25.31 -20.04
CA PRO A 686 -16.64 -25.21 -18.78
C PRO A 686 -15.69 -25.39 -17.60
N PHE A 687 -16.01 -24.70 -16.50
CA PHE A 687 -15.38 -24.85 -15.20
C PHE A 687 -16.41 -25.31 -14.17
N ILE A 688 -15.93 -26.03 -13.17
CA ILE A 688 -16.69 -26.50 -12.02
C ILE A 688 -16.16 -25.74 -10.80
N VAL A 689 -17.01 -24.96 -10.15
CA VAL A 689 -16.64 -24.21 -8.94
C VAL A 689 -17.31 -24.81 -7.73
N ILE A 690 -16.52 -25.19 -6.72
CA ILE A 690 -16.98 -25.62 -5.41
C ILE A 690 -16.84 -24.43 -4.46
N TYR A 691 -17.91 -24.05 -3.78
CA TYR A 691 -17.92 -22.86 -2.93
C TYR A 691 -18.97 -22.93 -1.81
N SER A 692 -18.95 -21.95 -0.91
CA SER A 692 -20.06 -21.64 -0.01
C SER A 692 -20.42 -20.16 -0.09
N SER A 693 -21.71 -19.85 0.04
CA SER A 693 -22.23 -18.48 0.17
C SER A 693 -23.57 -18.51 0.91
N ASP A 694 -23.91 -17.39 1.56
CA ASP A 694 -25.16 -17.27 2.33
C ASP A 694 -26.41 -17.29 1.43
N ASP A 695 -26.27 -16.82 0.19
CA ASP A 695 -27.34 -16.67 -0.80
C ASP A 695 -27.33 -17.76 -1.89
N LYS A 696 -26.37 -18.69 -1.84
CA LYS A 696 -26.20 -19.81 -2.79
C LYS A 696 -25.85 -19.37 -4.21
N GLU A 697 -25.43 -18.12 -4.38
CA GLU A 697 -24.98 -17.57 -5.65
C GLU A 697 -23.45 -17.50 -5.67
N LEU A 698 -22.87 -17.69 -6.85
CA LEU A 698 -21.43 -17.54 -7.08
C LEU A 698 -21.04 -16.08 -6.86
N GLN A 699 -19.96 -15.82 -6.10
CA GLN A 699 -19.55 -14.46 -5.67
C GLN A 699 -20.63 -13.68 -4.89
N GLY A 700 -21.56 -14.40 -4.26
CA GLY A 700 -22.61 -13.83 -3.41
C GLY A 700 -22.11 -13.36 -2.04
N LYS A 701 -23.03 -13.18 -1.10
CA LYS A 701 -22.70 -12.71 0.25
C LYS A 701 -21.92 -13.76 1.05
N ASN A 702 -20.82 -13.35 1.68
CA ASN A 702 -19.89 -14.24 2.41
C ASN A 702 -19.43 -15.41 1.53
N TYR A 703 -19.04 -15.11 0.29
CA TYR A 703 -18.53 -16.09 -0.65
C TYR A 703 -17.15 -16.60 -0.23
N HIS A 704 -17.03 -17.93 -0.15
CA HIS A 704 -15.77 -18.64 0.00
C HIS A 704 -15.67 -19.66 -1.13
N GLU A 705 -14.71 -19.49 -2.03
CA GLU A 705 -14.32 -20.50 -3.01
C GLU A 705 -13.56 -21.62 -2.30
N TYR A 706 -13.64 -22.84 -2.83
CA TYR A 706 -12.91 -23.99 -2.32
C TYR A 706 -12.20 -24.76 -3.43
N ALA A 707 -12.72 -24.76 -4.66
CA ALA A 707 -12.04 -25.36 -5.80
C ALA A 707 -12.57 -24.81 -7.13
N LEU A 708 -11.68 -24.61 -8.09
CA LEU A 708 -11.96 -24.31 -9.48
C LEU A 708 -11.35 -25.40 -10.39
N ILE A 709 -12.19 -26.30 -10.86
CA ILE A 709 -11.79 -27.42 -11.73
C ILE A 709 -12.15 -27.07 -13.16
N ARG A 710 -11.16 -26.94 -14.05
CA ARG A 710 -11.40 -26.71 -15.48
C ARG A 710 -11.43 -28.03 -16.23
N LEU A 711 -12.33 -28.17 -17.20
CA LEU A 711 -12.47 -29.43 -17.95
C LEU A 711 -11.32 -29.71 -18.91
N ASP A 712 -10.52 -28.70 -19.25
CA ASP A 712 -9.23 -28.88 -19.94
C ASP A 712 -8.15 -29.53 -19.05
N GLY A 713 -8.41 -29.72 -17.75
CA GLY A 713 -7.46 -30.29 -16.79
C GLY A 713 -6.46 -29.27 -16.25
N GLU A 714 -6.58 -27.98 -16.59
CA GLU A 714 -5.84 -26.93 -15.91
C GLU A 714 -6.46 -26.69 -14.51
N ASN A 715 -5.65 -26.72 -13.46
CA ASN A 715 -6.10 -26.40 -12.10
C ASN A 715 -5.40 -25.15 -11.61
N TRP A 716 -6.07 -24.35 -10.78
CA TRP A 716 -5.60 -23.04 -10.29
C TRP A 716 -5.26 -22.97 -8.81
N ASP A 717 -5.60 -23.95 -7.97
CA ASP A 717 -5.71 -23.63 -6.54
C ASP A 717 -4.65 -24.20 -5.61
N ASN A 718 -4.23 -23.34 -4.68
CA ASN A 718 -4.05 -23.61 -3.25
C ASN A 718 -4.68 -22.41 -2.54
N GLU A 719 -5.90 -22.55 -2.02
CA GLU A 719 -6.59 -21.49 -1.27
C GLU A 719 -6.44 -21.71 0.24
N ASP A 720 -6.45 -20.64 1.03
CA ASP A 720 -6.16 -20.66 2.48
C ASP A 720 -7.11 -21.56 3.31
N GLU A 721 -8.31 -21.86 2.79
CA GLU A 721 -9.36 -22.59 3.52
C GLU A 721 -9.60 -24.03 3.03
N SER A 722 -8.93 -24.48 1.96
CA SER A 722 -9.07 -25.85 1.46
C SER A 722 -7.82 -26.39 0.76
N GLU A 723 -7.55 -27.67 0.95
CA GLU A 723 -6.49 -28.39 0.23
C GLU A 723 -7.10 -29.14 -0.97
N ASN A 724 -6.58 -28.89 -2.17
CA ASN A 724 -7.04 -29.54 -3.40
C ASN A 724 -5.95 -30.45 -3.98
N GLU A 725 -6.24 -31.75 -4.08
CA GLU A 725 -5.41 -32.70 -4.79
C GLU A 725 -6.09 -33.07 -6.11
N ILE A 726 -5.56 -32.55 -7.23
CA ILE A 726 -6.06 -32.86 -8.58
C ILE A 726 -5.15 -33.87 -9.27
N ILE A 727 -5.75 -34.88 -9.89
CA ILE A 727 -5.11 -35.85 -10.75
C ILE A 727 -5.76 -35.74 -12.12
N VAL A 728 -4.92 -35.48 -13.13
CA VAL A 728 -5.35 -35.39 -14.54
C VAL A 728 -4.59 -36.44 -15.33
N ASP A 729 -5.33 -37.45 -15.79
CA ASP A 729 -4.81 -38.55 -16.61
C ASP A 729 -5.44 -38.52 -18.00
N LYS A 730 -4.69 -39.00 -18.99
CA LYS A 730 -5.17 -39.16 -20.38
C LYS A 730 -5.31 -40.65 -20.65
N ASN A 731 -6.51 -41.10 -20.98
CA ASN A 731 -6.75 -42.51 -21.31
C ASN A 731 -6.52 -42.79 -22.81
N ASP A 732 -6.74 -44.04 -23.21
CA ASP A 732 -6.54 -44.50 -24.60
C ASP A 732 -7.45 -43.79 -25.61
N ASP A 733 -8.54 -43.15 -25.16
CA ASP A 733 -9.47 -42.39 -26.00
C ASP A 733 -9.00 -40.96 -26.26
N PHE A 734 -7.94 -40.48 -25.58
CA PHE A 734 -7.35 -39.17 -25.84
C PHE A 734 -6.50 -39.18 -27.13
N LYS A 735 -7.12 -38.78 -28.24
CA LYS A 735 -6.45 -38.75 -29.57
C LYS A 735 -5.55 -37.54 -29.81
N GLY A 736 -5.44 -36.64 -28.82
CA GLY A 736 -4.63 -35.42 -28.88
C GLY A 736 -5.45 -34.14 -28.76
N TRP A 737 -4.76 -33.03 -28.47
CA TRP A 737 -5.39 -31.73 -28.23
C TRP A 737 -6.14 -31.18 -29.46
N ASP A 738 -5.74 -31.53 -30.67
CA ASP A 738 -6.42 -31.10 -31.90
C ASP A 738 -7.82 -31.71 -32.04
N GLU A 739 -7.96 -32.99 -31.70
CA GLU A 739 -9.26 -33.67 -31.71
C GLU A 739 -10.13 -33.22 -30.53
N TRP A 740 -9.54 -33.06 -29.35
CA TRP A 740 -10.25 -32.51 -28.19
C TRP A 740 -10.82 -31.12 -28.48
N LYS A 741 -10.04 -30.23 -29.13
CA LYS A 741 -10.52 -28.92 -29.61
C LYS A 741 -11.73 -29.03 -30.52
N HIS A 742 -11.67 -29.96 -31.47
CA HIS A 742 -12.75 -30.15 -32.43
C HIS A 742 -14.03 -30.60 -31.71
N LEU A 743 -13.93 -31.53 -30.76
CA LEU A 743 -15.05 -32.00 -29.94
C LEU A 743 -15.62 -30.89 -29.06
N ASN A 744 -14.76 -30.16 -28.32
CA ASN A 744 -15.19 -29.03 -27.50
C ASN A 744 -15.92 -27.96 -28.33
N LYS A 745 -15.48 -27.70 -29.57
CA LYS A 745 -16.10 -26.73 -30.48
C LYS A 745 -17.38 -27.23 -31.16
N THR A 746 -17.49 -28.52 -31.43
CA THR A 746 -18.68 -29.11 -32.08
C THR A 746 -19.78 -29.43 -31.08
N GLY A 747 -19.39 -29.80 -29.86
CA GLY A 747 -20.26 -30.11 -28.72
C GLY A 747 -19.94 -31.50 -28.17
N MET A 748 -19.90 -31.64 -26.84
CA MET A 748 -19.70 -32.93 -26.16
C MET A 748 -20.52 -33.04 -24.88
N ASP A 749 -20.91 -34.26 -24.52
CA ASP A 749 -21.61 -34.55 -23.27
C ASP A 749 -20.59 -34.78 -22.15
N ILE A 750 -20.87 -34.19 -20.99
CA ILE A 750 -20.03 -34.25 -19.80
C ILE A 750 -20.84 -34.88 -18.67
N ASP A 751 -20.20 -35.80 -17.96
CA ASP A 751 -20.70 -36.40 -16.72
C ASP A 751 -19.74 -36.03 -15.58
N ILE A 752 -20.29 -35.52 -14.49
CA ILE A 752 -19.56 -35.19 -13.28
C ILE A 752 -20.21 -35.94 -12.12
N SER A 753 -19.38 -36.64 -11.36
CA SER A 753 -19.78 -37.32 -10.14
C SER A 753 -19.12 -36.68 -8.93
N PHE A 754 -19.91 -36.50 -7.87
CA PHE A 754 -19.45 -35.98 -6.59
C PHE A 754 -19.72 -37.01 -5.49
N SER A 755 -18.71 -37.31 -4.69
CA SER A 755 -18.87 -38.01 -3.42
C SER A 755 -18.44 -37.11 -2.27
N ARG A 756 -19.15 -37.20 -1.15
CA ARG A 756 -18.90 -36.32 0.00
C ARG A 756 -18.82 -37.11 1.29
N GLU A 757 -17.63 -37.11 1.89
CA GLU A 757 -17.35 -37.72 3.18
C GLU A 757 -16.95 -36.62 4.17
N GLU A 758 -17.91 -36.18 5.00
CA GLU A 758 -17.75 -35.07 5.95
C GLU A 758 -17.23 -33.77 5.30
N ASN A 759 -15.91 -33.54 5.39
CA ASN A 759 -15.18 -32.37 4.92
C ASN A 759 -14.43 -32.62 3.61
N VAL A 760 -14.45 -33.86 3.09
CA VAL A 760 -13.78 -34.23 1.85
C VAL A 760 -14.81 -34.35 0.75
N ILE A 761 -14.59 -33.63 -0.34
CA ILE A 761 -15.40 -33.68 -1.55
C ILE A 761 -14.52 -34.23 -2.65
N THR A 762 -14.91 -35.37 -3.23
CA THR A 762 -14.23 -35.92 -4.40
C THR A 762 -15.09 -35.67 -5.63
N THR A 763 -14.51 -35.00 -6.62
CA THR A 763 -15.13 -34.71 -7.91
C THR A 763 -14.41 -35.54 -8.98
N ILE A 764 -15.16 -36.32 -9.75
CA ILE A 764 -14.63 -37.11 -10.87
C ILE A 764 -15.40 -36.76 -12.12
N THR A 765 -14.68 -36.44 -13.20
CA THR A 765 -15.25 -36.22 -14.52
C THR A 765 -14.34 -36.78 -15.60
N GLU A 766 -14.93 -37.20 -16.71
CA GLU A 766 -14.22 -37.64 -17.90
C GLU A 766 -14.75 -36.89 -19.12
N ASN A 767 -13.86 -36.31 -19.91
CA ASN A 767 -14.24 -35.57 -21.11
C ASN A 767 -13.24 -35.79 -22.25
N ALA A 768 -13.71 -36.33 -23.38
CA ALA A 768 -12.92 -36.57 -24.59
C ALA A 768 -11.53 -37.20 -24.32
N GLY A 769 -11.50 -38.19 -23.42
CA GLY A 769 -10.30 -38.93 -23.02
C GLY A 769 -9.44 -38.31 -21.91
N ILE A 770 -9.84 -37.16 -21.38
CA ILE A 770 -9.24 -36.55 -20.18
C ILE A 770 -10.03 -37.00 -18.95
N TYR A 771 -9.37 -37.71 -18.06
CA TYR A 771 -9.89 -38.09 -16.75
C TYR A 771 -9.39 -37.10 -15.70
N ILE A 772 -10.32 -36.47 -14.98
CA ILE A 772 -10.02 -35.51 -13.92
C ILE A 772 -10.62 -36.01 -12.62
N LYS A 773 -9.77 -36.18 -11.61
CA LYS A 773 -10.17 -36.43 -10.22
C LYS A 773 -9.63 -35.32 -9.34
N ASN A 774 -10.53 -34.59 -8.68
CA ASN A 774 -10.16 -33.58 -7.68
C ASN A 774 -10.64 -34.01 -6.30
N VAL A 775 -9.77 -33.95 -5.30
CA VAL A 775 -10.10 -34.17 -3.89
C VAL A 775 -9.94 -32.85 -3.14
N THR A 776 -11.06 -32.24 -2.77
CA THR A 776 -11.12 -30.99 -2.00
C THR A 776 -11.33 -31.31 -0.52
N THR A 777 -10.38 -30.95 0.33
CA THR A 777 -10.44 -31.11 1.79
C THR A 777 -10.69 -29.76 2.45
N LEU A 778 -11.85 -29.61 3.10
CA LEU A 778 -12.28 -28.37 3.74
C LEU A 778 -11.69 -28.24 5.16
N SER A 779 -11.15 -27.06 5.49
CA SER A 779 -10.56 -26.77 6.81
C SER A 779 -11.57 -26.76 7.95
N SER A 780 -12.86 -26.52 7.64
CA SER A 780 -13.95 -26.55 8.62
C SER A 780 -15.15 -27.34 8.10
N PRO A 781 -15.90 -28.02 8.99
CA PRO A 781 -17.10 -28.75 8.61
C PRO A 781 -18.24 -27.78 8.27
N ASN A 782 -18.21 -27.23 7.07
CA ASN A 782 -19.28 -26.38 6.56
C ASN A 782 -20.44 -27.25 6.04
N LYS A 783 -21.64 -27.11 6.62
CA LYS A 783 -22.79 -27.97 6.29
C LYS A 783 -23.43 -27.66 4.94
N GLU A 784 -23.12 -26.50 4.37
CA GLU A 784 -23.70 -26.02 3.13
C GLU A 784 -22.59 -25.66 2.15
N VAL A 785 -22.30 -26.61 1.25
CA VAL A 785 -21.33 -26.46 0.18
C VAL A 785 -22.08 -26.69 -1.13
N TYR A 786 -21.81 -25.83 -2.10
CA TYR A 786 -22.50 -25.77 -3.37
C TYR A 786 -21.50 -25.95 -4.51
N VAL A 787 -21.99 -26.43 -5.65
CA VAL A 787 -21.28 -26.44 -6.92
C VAL A 787 -22.04 -25.60 -7.93
N ALA A 788 -21.32 -24.80 -8.71
CA ALA A 788 -21.85 -24.12 -9.89
C ALA A 788 -21.00 -24.46 -11.11
N LEU A 789 -21.66 -24.57 -12.26
CA LEU A 789 -21.00 -24.66 -13.55
C LEU A 789 -20.85 -23.25 -14.14
N THR A 790 -19.64 -22.93 -14.58
CA THR A 790 -19.30 -21.67 -15.25
C THR A 790 -18.33 -22.00 -16.39
N GLY A 791 -17.54 -21.04 -16.89
CA GLY A 791 -16.55 -21.32 -17.91
C GLY A 791 -15.91 -20.07 -18.51
N ASP A 792 -15.44 -20.21 -19.74
CA ASP A 792 -15.00 -19.11 -20.59
C ASP A 792 -15.37 -19.41 -22.05
N GLN A 793 -16.12 -18.50 -22.68
CA GLN A 793 -16.62 -18.63 -24.07
C GLN A 793 -17.27 -20.00 -24.36
N CYS A 794 -18.18 -20.47 -23.50
CA CYS A 794 -18.87 -21.74 -23.69
C CYS A 794 -20.37 -21.66 -23.35
N ALA A 795 -21.16 -22.52 -24.00
CA ALA A 795 -22.56 -22.76 -23.68
C ALA A 795 -22.70 -24.11 -22.95
N LEU A 796 -23.52 -24.12 -21.90
CA LEU A 796 -23.91 -25.29 -21.13
C LEU A 796 -25.40 -25.53 -21.32
N THR A 797 -25.77 -26.67 -21.90
CA THR A 797 -27.16 -27.01 -22.22
C THR A 797 -27.54 -28.38 -21.67
N ASN A 798 -28.85 -28.65 -21.57
CA ASN A 798 -29.38 -29.92 -21.11
C ASN A 798 -28.81 -30.36 -19.74
N ILE A 799 -28.71 -29.42 -18.80
CA ILE A 799 -28.10 -29.64 -17.48
C ILE A 799 -29.07 -30.40 -16.57
N ASN A 800 -28.75 -31.67 -16.29
CA ASN A 800 -29.55 -32.56 -15.48
C ASN A 800 -28.77 -33.01 -14.24
N ILE A 801 -29.51 -33.21 -13.15
CA ILE A 801 -28.98 -33.70 -11.88
C ILE A 801 -29.70 -35.00 -11.52
N THR A 802 -28.96 -35.98 -11.02
CA THR A 802 -29.52 -37.25 -10.50
C THR A 802 -28.96 -37.60 -9.14
#